data_AF-A0A0D2PJI5-F1
#
_entry.id   AF-A0A0D2PJI5-F1
#
_cell.length_a   1.000
_cell.length_b   1.000
_cell.length_c   1.000
_cell.angle_alpha   90.00
_cell.angle_beta   90.00
_cell.angle_gamma   90.00
#
_symmetry.space_group_name_H-M   'P 1'
#
loop_
_entity.id
_entity.type
_entity.pdbx_description
1 polymer ?
#
loop_
_entity_poly.entity_id
_entity_poly.type
_entity_poly.pdbx_seq_one_letter_code
_entity_poly.pdbx_strand_id
1 'polypeptide(L)'
;MYLYEVNVSHRMQTKYADSNQIPILSTPMSVHTAIAATAKGRIDAIQVPTRAPDAGEVLLKVEYAAMIAFDTYVTDLGFYVEKYPVTLGFSASGTVSNLGSGVEGLKVGDRVTAFTFGESQNKGVQEYITLSKNVVAKIPDSLPLAAAATLPDNFVTSFYTLFNQLGLPIPASFPATTLPPLASVPVVIYGAGSVSGIYAVQLLHTAGYKKIVAIASERNHEYLHSIGATDTIDYRSASLVENISAAVGGDGKVLLAVDCIAAETTSLKTLGSVMSPLGKLAILLPLKEGSTVTNAPDQEMYWEVRPEKTPFPKGTELVYVRTFFYQQDETLREKLMPNILPALLESGVISPSRVRLLDQGSLLERDEERPRTQTLGVRLMGVQIGEIACRIIRTAKKLGIKTVAIYSEADVDSLHVKQADEAYCIGPAASSASYLNMDKIIDICHRSGAQAVHPGYGFLSENSAFSNRLQREGIVFIGPPASAIVSMGSKSESKNIMISAGVPCVPGYHGDNQDPSFLYEQAQQIGFPVLIKAIHGGGGKGMRTVTAATPEAFQEALDSAKRESLKAFGNDTVLVEKYIETPRHVEVQVFADTLGNVVSLWERDCSVQRRNQKIIEEAPAPGLSPELRADLGAKAIAAAKAVNYVGAGTVEFIFDNDTEKFYFMEMNTRLQVEHPITEMITGLDLVEWQLEVAAGNPLPLSQETIPMVGHAFEARIYAENPRNNFLPDSGTLLYLSTPEPTHIFAPTYPSQTRTATSSDYTALGASESSDPSLQLTPSLRVEQGFTQGALIGVFYDPMIAKVVVHGRDRTEALRILRKALDEYHVVGVSTNVEFLRRLAGNKDFIDAKVETGFIPKHHHELFPPVQEPNASVIVQATLFFVIREQQNAILPVASSTTPWDSLTSRRFGGDTYKRTVKLQTEDLKHEISAHVVQKGTGIYDVTVETSQGHIDFLSVPAHLRDQNTLCVVLDNKNLHTTIVSQLPQSAVPASQSANTMERLHIFNEGQKITLVVPSPAWLLSLGEDLLSSHKGAIKAPMPSLIVELRVKVGDRVEKGQVVVVIESMKTETVLRADSSGVVKAVGCKTGEMVEEGRELVDIEAEDE
;
A
#
# COMPACT_ATOMS: atom_id res chain seq x y z
N MET A 1 -30.74 -20.15 9.68
CA MET A 1 -30.22 -19.20 10.66
C MET A 1 -29.37 -19.92 11.69
N TYR A 2 -28.29 -19.26 12.11
CA TYR A 2 -27.52 -19.62 13.29
C TYR A 2 -27.39 -18.34 14.12
N LEU A 3 -27.05 -18.49 15.39
CA LEU A 3 -27.20 -17.44 16.38
C LEU A 3 -26.28 -17.70 17.55
N TYR A 4 -25.82 -16.58 18.08
CA TYR A 4 -24.72 -16.43 18.97
C TYR A 4 -25.14 -15.43 20.05
N GLU A 5 -24.76 -15.73 21.29
CA GLU A 5 -24.74 -14.77 22.39
C GLU A 5 -23.30 -14.30 22.50
N VAL A 6 -23.12 -13.00 22.28
CA VAL A 6 -21.83 -12.37 22.14
C VAL A 6 -21.35 -12.00 23.55
N ASN A 7 -20.92 -13.03 24.27
CA ASN A 7 -20.44 -12.92 25.65
C ASN A 7 -19.20 -13.81 25.81
N VAL A 8 -18.05 -13.25 25.43
CA VAL A 8 -16.86 -14.03 25.06
C VAL A 8 -15.85 -14.09 26.20
N SER A 9 -16.03 -15.05 27.12
CA SER A 9 -15.10 -15.18 28.24
C SER A 9 -14.77 -16.60 28.75
N HIS A 10 -15.19 -17.72 28.11
CA HIS A 10 -14.53 -19.03 28.35
C HIS A 10 -14.72 -20.14 27.27
N ARG A 11 -13.61 -20.83 26.97
CA ARG A 11 -13.45 -22.18 26.37
C ARG A 11 -14.36 -22.65 25.21
N MET A 12 -13.74 -22.80 24.04
CA MET A 12 -13.70 -24.09 23.34
C MET A 12 -12.24 -24.57 23.20
N GLN A 13 -12.01 -25.88 23.11
CA GLN A 13 -10.70 -26.48 22.87
C GLN A 13 -10.79 -27.63 21.86
N THR A 14 -10.08 -27.51 20.75
CA THR A 14 -9.34 -28.65 20.15
C THR A 14 -8.20 -28.14 19.25
N LYS A 15 -7.18 -28.98 19.05
CA LYS A 15 -6.05 -28.76 18.12
C LYS A 15 -6.56 -28.83 16.65
N TYR A 16 -5.85 -28.39 15.60
CA TYR A 16 -4.39 -28.39 15.33
C TYR A 16 -4.02 -27.34 14.25
N ALA A 17 -2.70 -27.14 14.07
CA ALA A 17 -1.99 -26.65 12.88
C ALA A 17 -2.16 -25.18 12.40
N ASP A 18 -1.03 -24.46 12.53
CA ASP A 18 -0.34 -23.58 11.58
C ASP A 18 -0.88 -22.21 11.09
N SER A 19 0.09 -21.30 10.95
CA SER A 19 0.06 -20.02 10.19
C SER A 19 -0.96 -18.94 10.61
N ASN A 20 -0.78 -18.40 11.81
CA ASN A 20 -1.13 -17.01 12.17
C ASN A 20 0.18 -16.21 12.37
N GLN A 21 0.27 -14.90 12.16
CA GLN A 21 -0.50 -13.96 11.33
C GLN A 21 0.30 -12.64 11.26
N ILE A 22 -0.21 -11.62 10.55
CA ILE A 22 0.35 -10.25 10.49
C ILE A 22 -0.39 -9.38 11.55
N PRO A 23 0.23 -9.00 12.70
CA PRO A 23 -0.38 -8.20 13.78
C PRO A 23 -0.40 -6.65 13.65
N ILE A 24 -1.62 -6.12 13.50
CA ILE A 24 -2.31 -5.22 14.46
C ILE A 24 -1.42 -4.35 15.39
N LEU A 25 -1.53 -3.02 15.26
CA LEU A 25 -1.39 -2.01 16.34
C LEU A 25 -2.43 -0.89 16.08
N SER A 26 -3.35 -0.54 16.98
CA SER A 26 -3.25 0.12 18.32
C SER A 26 -2.80 1.58 18.22
N THR A 27 -3.47 2.60 18.78
CA THR A 27 -4.13 2.73 20.11
C THR A 27 -5.56 2.18 20.26
N PRO A 28 -6.14 2.12 21.49
CA PRO A 28 -7.28 1.25 21.77
C PRO A 28 -8.64 1.86 21.39
N MET A 29 -9.02 1.68 20.12
CA MET A 29 -10.36 1.15 19.89
C MET A 29 -10.50 -0.12 20.72
N SER A 30 -11.55 -0.24 21.54
CA SER A 30 -11.80 -1.46 22.32
C SER A 30 -12.04 -2.61 21.34
N VAL A 31 -11.04 -3.46 21.15
CA VAL A 31 -11.24 -4.64 20.30
C VAL A 31 -12.27 -5.57 20.93
N HIS A 32 -13.13 -6.09 20.09
CA HIS A 32 -14.24 -6.94 20.50
C HIS A 32 -14.32 -8.16 19.57
N THR A 33 -15.13 -9.15 19.93
CA THR A 33 -15.11 -10.44 19.22
C THR A 33 -16.10 -10.47 18.06
N ALA A 34 -15.65 -10.94 16.89
CA ALA A 34 -16.46 -11.34 15.74
C ALA A 34 -16.36 -12.87 15.50
N ILE A 35 -17.29 -13.41 14.70
CA ILE A 35 -17.24 -14.82 14.25
C ILE A 35 -17.16 -14.87 12.72
N ALA A 36 -16.01 -15.31 12.20
CA ALA A 36 -15.73 -15.37 10.77
C ALA A 36 -15.48 -16.81 10.29
N ALA A 37 -15.89 -17.13 9.07
CA ALA A 37 -15.41 -18.33 8.39
C ALA A 37 -13.95 -18.09 7.99
N THR A 38 -12.99 -18.83 8.55
CA THR A 38 -11.55 -18.63 8.33
C THR A 38 -10.95 -19.53 7.26
N ALA A 39 -11.65 -20.60 6.87
CA ALA A 39 -11.35 -21.41 5.69
C ALA A 39 -12.63 -22.13 5.21
N LYS A 40 -12.57 -22.83 4.07
CA LYS A 40 -13.71 -23.60 3.54
C LYS A 40 -14.13 -24.70 4.52
N GLY A 41 -15.24 -24.47 5.23
CA GLY A 41 -15.76 -25.36 6.28
C GLY A 41 -15.20 -25.12 7.69
N ARG A 42 -14.39 -24.06 7.91
CA ARG A 42 -13.87 -23.66 9.22
C ARG A 42 -14.42 -22.30 9.62
N ILE A 43 -14.96 -22.20 10.84
CA ILE A 43 -15.45 -20.95 11.45
C ILE A 43 -14.73 -20.78 12.78
N ASP A 44 -14.24 -19.57 13.06
CA ASP A 44 -13.40 -19.24 14.21
C ASP A 44 -13.76 -17.87 14.78
N ALA A 45 -13.32 -17.59 16.01
CA ALA A 45 -13.52 -16.29 16.65
C ALA A 45 -12.33 -15.36 16.37
N ILE A 46 -12.59 -14.16 15.87
CA ILE A 46 -11.56 -13.15 15.56
C ILE A 46 -11.79 -11.89 16.40
N GLN A 47 -10.75 -11.06 16.57
CA GLN A 47 -10.88 -9.74 17.18
C GLN A 47 -10.97 -8.66 16.10
N VAL A 48 -11.88 -7.72 16.28
CA VAL A 48 -12.15 -6.59 15.38
C VAL A 48 -12.29 -5.30 16.21
N PRO A 49 -12.00 -4.11 15.66
CA PRO A 49 -12.11 -2.87 16.43
C PRO A 49 -13.56 -2.43 16.66
N THR A 50 -13.85 -1.88 17.84
CA THR A 50 -15.06 -1.05 18.05
C THR A 50 -14.79 0.36 17.53
N ARG A 51 -15.50 0.77 16.47
CA ARG A 51 -15.51 2.17 16.00
C ARG A 51 -16.33 3.05 16.95
N ALA A 52 -16.17 4.37 16.88
CA ALA A 52 -17.16 5.32 17.38
C ALA A 52 -18.14 5.71 16.25
N PRO A 53 -19.28 6.36 16.55
CA PRO A 53 -20.18 6.90 15.54
C PRO A 53 -19.95 8.40 15.28
N ASP A 54 -19.98 8.76 14.00
CA ASP A 54 -19.84 10.10 13.44
C ASP A 54 -21.23 10.77 13.28
N ALA A 55 -21.44 11.67 12.31
CA ALA A 55 -22.72 12.38 12.14
C ALA A 55 -23.79 11.54 11.41
N GLY A 56 -25.06 11.66 11.78
CA GLY A 56 -26.17 10.85 11.23
C GLY A 56 -26.04 9.36 11.55
N GLU A 57 -25.40 9.07 12.68
CA GLU A 57 -24.73 7.81 13.00
C GLU A 57 -24.83 7.47 14.51
N VAL A 58 -24.78 6.18 14.85
CA VAL A 58 -25.02 5.62 16.21
C VAL A 58 -24.09 4.40 16.40
N LEU A 59 -23.74 3.87 17.58
CA LEU A 59 -22.79 2.71 17.69
C LEU A 59 -23.45 1.37 18.09
N LEU A 60 -23.42 0.36 17.18
CA LEU A 60 -24.28 -0.83 17.28
C LEU A 60 -23.72 -1.85 18.28
N LYS A 61 -23.74 -1.60 19.60
CA LYS A 61 -23.27 -2.59 20.59
C LYS A 61 -24.19 -3.81 20.60
N VAL A 62 -23.68 -4.99 20.28
CA VAL A 62 -24.35 -6.29 20.06
C VAL A 62 -24.10 -7.28 21.23
N GLU A 63 -25.12 -7.68 22.02
CA GLU A 63 -25.00 -8.82 22.96
C GLU A 63 -25.36 -10.15 22.26
N TYR A 64 -25.83 -10.06 21.02
CA TYR A 64 -26.50 -11.13 20.30
C TYR A 64 -26.84 -10.73 18.84
N ALA A 65 -26.78 -11.64 17.84
CA ALA A 65 -27.27 -11.40 16.46
C ALA A 65 -27.60 -12.67 15.66
N ALA A 66 -28.44 -12.54 14.61
CA ALA A 66 -29.06 -13.66 13.88
C ALA A 66 -28.68 -13.75 12.39
N MET A 67 -28.10 -14.90 12.00
CA MET A 67 -27.68 -15.19 10.62
C MET A 67 -28.90 -15.49 9.78
N ILE A 68 -29.15 -14.83 8.66
CA ILE A 68 -30.24 -15.29 7.79
C ILE A 68 -29.78 -16.59 7.10
N ALA A 69 -30.63 -17.64 7.12
CA ALA A 69 -30.33 -18.84 6.34
C ALA A 69 -30.43 -18.45 4.87
N PHE A 70 -29.37 -18.71 4.11
CA PHE A 70 -29.27 -18.25 2.73
C PHE A 70 -29.26 -16.72 2.60
N ASP A 71 -28.54 -16.02 3.48
CA ASP A 71 -27.97 -14.72 3.10
C ASP A 71 -26.79 -14.96 2.14
N THR A 72 -27.18 -15.39 0.95
CA THR A 72 -26.38 -15.56 -0.23
C THR A 72 -27.26 -15.09 -1.37
N TYR A 73 -26.68 -14.33 -2.30
CA TYR A 73 -26.99 -14.68 -3.69
C TYR A 73 -26.61 -16.15 -3.86
N VAL A 74 -27.61 -17.03 -3.76
CA VAL A 74 -27.52 -18.32 -4.40
C VAL A 74 -27.32 -17.95 -5.87
N THR A 75 -26.13 -18.22 -6.38
CA THR A 75 -25.82 -18.08 -7.80
C THR A 75 -26.00 -19.43 -8.46
N ASP A 76 -25.95 -19.49 -9.78
CA ASP A 76 -25.96 -20.76 -10.53
C ASP A 76 -24.69 -21.59 -10.30
N LEU A 77 -23.76 -21.07 -9.50
CA LEU A 77 -22.52 -21.69 -9.04
C LEU A 77 -22.61 -22.15 -7.56
N GLY A 78 -23.75 -21.96 -6.90
CA GLY A 78 -23.99 -22.31 -5.50
C GLY A 78 -23.97 -21.12 -4.53
N PHE A 79 -23.61 -21.38 -3.26
CA PHE A 79 -23.44 -20.36 -2.23
C PHE A 79 -22.32 -19.37 -2.62
N TYR A 80 -22.64 -18.09 -2.83
CA TYR A 80 -21.61 -17.07 -2.95
C TYR A 80 -21.02 -16.74 -1.57
N VAL A 81 -19.81 -17.24 -1.32
CA VAL A 81 -19.00 -16.94 -0.15
C VAL A 81 -17.61 -16.55 -0.66
N GLU A 82 -17.20 -15.31 -0.38
CA GLU A 82 -15.91 -14.79 -0.81
C GLU A 82 -14.72 -15.43 -0.07
N LYS A 83 -13.49 -15.04 -0.49
CA LYS A 83 -12.27 -15.59 0.07
C LYS A 83 -12.22 -15.40 1.60
N TYR A 84 -12.00 -16.51 2.30
CA TYR A 84 -11.78 -16.53 3.73
C TYR A 84 -10.50 -15.74 4.12
N PRO A 85 -10.46 -15.05 5.28
CA PRO A 85 -11.50 -15.01 6.31
C PRO A 85 -12.68 -14.08 5.98
N VAL A 86 -13.90 -14.56 6.19
CA VAL A 86 -15.13 -13.86 5.82
C VAL A 86 -16.22 -14.06 6.87
N THR A 87 -16.67 -12.97 7.49
CA THR A 87 -17.93 -12.96 8.29
C THR A 87 -19.12 -13.18 7.33
N LEU A 88 -20.27 -13.65 7.82
CA LEU A 88 -21.50 -13.86 7.03
C LEU A 88 -22.47 -12.64 7.14
N GLY A 89 -23.66 -12.68 6.51
CA GLY A 89 -24.67 -11.60 6.60
C GLY A 89 -25.79 -11.87 7.63
N PHE A 90 -26.33 -10.82 8.26
CA PHE A 90 -27.06 -10.89 9.53
C PHE A 90 -28.06 -9.74 9.76
N SER A 91 -28.91 -9.89 10.79
CA SER A 91 -29.66 -8.80 11.45
C SER A 91 -29.25 -8.64 12.94
N ALA A 92 -29.22 -7.40 13.44
CA ALA A 92 -28.74 -6.99 14.78
C ALA A 92 -29.40 -5.67 15.28
N SER A 93 -29.50 -5.43 16.60
CA SER A 93 -30.73 -4.87 17.25
C SER A 93 -30.82 -4.94 18.81
N GLY A 94 -31.14 -3.91 19.65
CA GLY A 94 -31.34 -3.92 21.16
C GLY A 94 -31.22 -2.67 22.14
N THR A 95 -30.05 -2.09 22.59
CA THR A 95 -29.86 -0.71 23.21
C THR A 95 -28.64 0.13 22.69
N VAL A 96 -28.77 1.44 22.38
CA VAL A 96 -27.66 2.36 21.97
C VAL A 96 -26.47 2.36 22.93
N SER A 97 -25.25 2.24 22.39
CA SER A 97 -24.02 2.58 23.14
C SER A 97 -23.54 4.03 22.96
N ASN A 98 -23.58 4.61 21.75
CA ASN A 98 -23.29 6.03 21.52
C ASN A 98 -24.06 6.61 20.31
N LEU A 99 -24.20 7.94 20.24
CA LEU A 99 -24.73 8.72 19.11
C LEU A 99 -23.68 9.74 18.69
N GLY A 100 -23.52 9.98 17.40
CA GLY A 100 -22.91 11.22 16.95
C GLY A 100 -23.94 12.25 16.47
N SER A 101 -23.46 13.36 15.93
CA SER A 101 -24.24 14.59 15.72
C SER A 101 -25.32 14.45 14.64
N GLY A 102 -26.40 15.24 14.73
CA GLY A 102 -27.43 15.28 13.69
C GLY A 102 -28.40 14.09 13.63
N VAL A 103 -28.24 13.06 14.48
CA VAL A 103 -29.25 12.01 14.59
C VAL A 103 -30.48 12.52 15.34
N GLU A 104 -31.58 12.68 14.61
CA GLU A 104 -32.89 12.94 15.20
C GLU A 104 -33.66 11.64 15.48
N GLY A 105 -34.64 11.72 16.39
CA GLY A 105 -35.54 10.61 16.75
C GLY A 105 -34.96 9.55 17.70
N LEU A 106 -33.65 9.57 17.97
CA LEU A 106 -32.95 8.64 18.87
C LEU A 106 -32.14 9.36 19.96
N LYS A 107 -31.97 8.68 21.10
CA LYS A 107 -31.14 9.07 22.27
C LYS A 107 -30.35 7.86 22.78
N VAL A 108 -29.22 8.08 23.46
CA VAL A 108 -28.44 6.99 24.07
C VAL A 108 -29.32 6.19 25.05
N GLY A 109 -29.21 4.86 25.03
CA GLY A 109 -30.11 3.91 25.69
C GLY A 109 -31.40 3.55 24.94
N ASP A 110 -31.75 4.20 23.81
CA ASP A 110 -32.88 3.75 22.96
C ASP A 110 -32.61 2.39 22.31
N ARG A 111 -33.68 1.69 21.91
CA ARG A 111 -33.63 0.28 21.48
C ARG A 111 -33.99 0.11 20.00
N VAL A 112 -33.27 -0.67 19.17
CA VAL A 112 -33.57 -0.91 17.72
C VAL A 112 -33.36 -2.34 17.17
N THR A 113 -33.45 -2.47 15.83
CA THR A 113 -32.98 -3.50 14.89
C THR A 113 -32.53 -2.86 13.58
N ALA A 114 -31.76 -3.61 12.79
CA ALA A 114 -31.13 -3.24 11.54
C ALA A 114 -30.65 -4.50 10.78
N PHE A 115 -30.63 -4.45 9.44
CA PHE A 115 -30.03 -5.45 8.56
C PHE A 115 -28.61 -5.04 8.10
N THR A 116 -27.71 -6.02 7.91
CA THR A 116 -26.31 -5.74 7.58
C THR A 116 -25.64 -6.82 6.70
N PHE A 117 -24.99 -6.34 5.63
CA PHE A 117 -24.27 -7.12 4.63
C PHE A 117 -23.12 -6.25 4.04
N GLY A 118 -22.02 -6.89 3.60
CA GLY A 118 -20.83 -6.19 3.10
C GLY A 118 -19.53 -6.93 3.39
N GLU A 119 -18.50 -6.20 3.83
CA GLU A 119 -17.24 -6.77 4.35
C GLU A 119 -17.33 -7.11 5.85
N SER A 120 -16.27 -7.69 6.43
CA SER A 120 -16.29 -8.24 7.79
C SER A 120 -16.64 -7.25 8.91
N GLN A 121 -16.49 -5.93 8.69
CA GLN A 121 -16.92 -4.87 9.62
C GLN A 121 -18.42 -4.51 9.48
N ASN A 122 -19.00 -4.77 8.31
CA ASN A 122 -20.37 -4.45 7.92
C ASN A 122 -21.24 -5.72 7.95
N LYS A 123 -21.06 -6.53 9.00
CA LYS A 123 -21.61 -7.88 9.12
C LYS A 123 -21.86 -8.25 10.59
N GLY A 124 -23.06 -8.74 10.86
CA GLY A 124 -23.66 -8.56 12.19
C GLY A 124 -23.32 -9.49 13.34
N VAL A 125 -22.44 -10.49 13.20
CA VAL A 125 -21.95 -11.26 14.37
C VAL A 125 -20.57 -10.78 14.79
N GLN A 126 -20.60 -9.64 15.44
CA GLN A 126 -19.55 -9.12 16.30
C GLN A 126 -20.15 -8.18 17.34
N GLU A 127 -19.49 -8.02 18.49
CA GLU A 127 -20.01 -7.30 19.67
C GLU A 127 -20.29 -5.79 19.50
N TYR A 128 -19.74 -5.12 18.47
CA TYR A 128 -20.12 -3.75 18.11
C TYR A 128 -20.05 -3.57 16.58
N ILE A 129 -21.12 -3.12 15.90
CA ILE A 129 -21.08 -2.83 14.44
C ILE A 129 -21.52 -1.40 14.10
N THR A 130 -21.51 -1.12 12.80
CA THR A 130 -21.46 0.23 12.26
C THR A 130 -22.28 0.28 10.94
N LEU A 131 -23.56 0.69 11.03
CA LEU A 131 -24.68 0.78 10.06
C LEU A 131 -25.39 2.18 9.97
N SER A 132 -25.93 2.65 8.84
CA SER A 132 -26.58 3.99 8.77
C SER A 132 -27.73 4.21 9.77
N LYS A 133 -27.95 5.44 10.25
CA LYS A 133 -29.22 5.81 10.92
C LYS A 133 -30.43 5.54 10.01
N ASN A 134 -30.27 5.52 8.70
CA ASN A 134 -31.33 5.13 7.78
C ASN A 134 -31.73 3.66 7.96
N VAL A 135 -30.77 2.73 8.05
CA VAL A 135 -31.05 1.28 8.21
C VAL A 135 -31.45 0.90 9.65
N VAL A 136 -32.03 1.86 10.40
CA VAL A 136 -32.32 1.80 11.83
C VAL A 136 -33.79 2.26 12.13
N ALA A 137 -34.67 1.25 12.23
CA ALA A 137 -36.14 1.07 12.75
C ALA A 137 -35.87 1.66 14.26
N LYS A 138 -36.86 2.04 15.11
CA LYS A 138 -36.75 2.04 16.59
C LYS A 138 -37.71 1.00 17.19
N ILE A 139 -37.24 0.11 18.08
CA ILE A 139 -38.11 -0.90 18.71
C ILE A 139 -38.77 -0.38 20.02
N PRO A 140 -40.00 -0.82 20.33
CA PRO A 140 -40.67 -0.49 21.58
C PRO A 140 -40.10 -1.30 22.76
N ASP A 141 -40.23 -0.76 23.98
CA ASP A 141 -39.69 -1.41 25.18
C ASP A 141 -40.27 -2.80 25.49
N SER A 142 -41.49 -3.07 25.01
CA SER A 142 -42.19 -4.35 25.15
C SER A 142 -41.65 -5.46 24.25
N LEU A 143 -40.96 -5.14 23.16
CA LEU A 143 -40.39 -6.12 22.24
C LEU A 143 -39.05 -6.64 22.82
N PRO A 144 -38.94 -7.88 23.31
CA PRO A 144 -37.80 -8.30 24.11
C PRO A 144 -36.49 -8.30 23.34
N LEU A 145 -35.36 -8.15 24.06
CA LEU A 145 -34.00 -8.29 23.54
C LEU A 145 -33.63 -9.76 23.20
N ALA A 146 -34.55 -10.51 22.59
CA ALA A 146 -34.22 -11.61 21.71
C ALA A 146 -34.92 -11.60 20.31
N ALA A 147 -36.11 -11.00 20.17
CA ALA A 147 -36.96 -11.11 18.97
C ALA A 147 -36.57 -10.23 17.75
N ALA A 148 -36.47 -8.89 17.91
CA ALA A 148 -36.00 -7.90 16.92
C ALA A 148 -34.79 -8.27 16.02
N ALA A 149 -33.80 -9.04 16.47
CA ALA A 149 -32.69 -9.51 15.61
C ALA A 149 -33.15 -10.50 14.55
N THR A 150 -34.19 -11.26 14.88
CA THR A 150 -34.86 -12.18 13.97
C THR A 150 -36.08 -11.53 13.30
N LEU A 151 -36.12 -10.20 13.28
CA LEU A 151 -37.03 -9.41 12.47
C LEU A 151 -36.21 -8.79 11.32
N PRO A 152 -36.20 -9.43 10.15
CA PRO A 152 -35.52 -8.86 9.00
C PRO A 152 -36.21 -7.58 8.54
N ASP A 153 -35.44 -6.55 8.19
CA ASP A 153 -35.96 -5.36 7.48
C ASP A 153 -36.69 -5.77 6.18
N ASN A 154 -36.21 -6.85 5.56
CA ASN A 154 -36.83 -7.53 4.43
C ASN A 154 -38.22 -8.12 4.75
N PHE A 155 -38.47 -8.61 5.97
CA PHE A 155 -39.81 -9.02 6.41
C PHE A 155 -40.70 -7.80 6.63
N VAL A 156 -40.20 -6.76 7.32
CA VAL A 156 -40.98 -5.53 7.61
C VAL A 156 -41.38 -4.84 6.30
N THR A 157 -40.45 -4.75 5.35
CA THR A 157 -40.68 -4.26 4.00
C THR A 157 -41.73 -5.09 3.28
N SER A 158 -41.61 -6.43 3.30
CA SER A 158 -42.60 -7.33 2.68
C SER A 158 -43.99 -7.17 3.28
N PHE A 159 -44.08 -7.07 4.61
CA PHE A 159 -45.33 -6.87 5.33
C PHE A 159 -45.97 -5.52 4.98
N TYR A 160 -45.21 -4.43 5.05
CA TYR A 160 -45.68 -3.08 4.72
C TYR A 160 -46.17 -2.99 3.28
N THR A 161 -45.40 -3.57 2.37
CA THR A 161 -45.69 -3.64 0.94
C THR A 161 -46.98 -4.39 0.67
N LEU A 162 -47.10 -5.62 1.19
CA LEU A 162 -48.28 -6.45 0.96
C LEU A 162 -49.52 -5.87 1.65
N PHE A 163 -49.46 -5.61 2.97
CA PHE A 163 -50.67 -5.35 3.74
C PHE A 163 -51.06 -3.87 3.84
N ASN A 164 -50.09 -2.95 3.89
CA ASN A 164 -50.43 -1.52 3.91
C ASN A 164 -50.54 -0.97 2.48
N GLN A 165 -49.48 -1.10 1.70
CA GLN A 165 -49.35 -0.39 0.43
C GLN A 165 -50.15 -1.03 -0.71
N LEU A 166 -50.08 -2.35 -0.92
CA LEU A 166 -50.99 -3.05 -1.84
C LEU A 166 -52.44 -3.14 -1.29
N GLY A 167 -52.70 -2.65 -0.07
CA GLY A 167 -54.03 -2.57 0.53
C GLY A 167 -54.63 -3.90 0.97
N LEU A 168 -53.80 -4.94 1.16
CA LEU A 168 -54.25 -6.27 1.56
C LEU A 168 -54.58 -6.31 3.06
N PRO A 169 -55.80 -6.69 3.49
CA PRO A 169 -56.16 -6.61 4.91
C PRO A 169 -55.24 -7.44 5.82
N ILE A 170 -54.65 -6.78 6.82
CA ILE A 170 -53.81 -7.41 7.86
C ILE A 170 -54.62 -8.51 8.58
N PRO A 171 -54.18 -9.79 8.57
CA PRO A 171 -54.79 -10.84 9.35
C PRO A 171 -54.70 -10.57 10.85
N ALA A 172 -55.76 -10.88 11.60
CA ALA A 172 -55.79 -10.75 13.07
C ALA A 172 -54.94 -11.80 13.80
N SER A 173 -54.39 -12.77 13.07
CA SER A 173 -53.58 -13.89 13.55
C SER A 173 -52.79 -14.49 12.36
N PHE A 174 -51.66 -15.13 12.65
CA PHE A 174 -50.89 -15.91 11.68
C PHE A 174 -50.60 -17.31 12.28
N PRO A 175 -50.89 -18.42 11.59
CA PRO A 175 -51.62 -18.52 10.32
C PRO A 175 -53.01 -17.89 10.38
N ALA A 176 -53.45 -17.30 9.26
CA ALA A 176 -54.72 -16.60 9.21
C ALA A 176 -55.89 -17.58 9.46
N THR A 177 -56.60 -17.39 10.57
CA THR A 177 -57.74 -18.25 10.96
C THR A 177 -58.95 -18.13 10.04
N THR A 178 -58.99 -17.10 9.19
CA THR A 178 -59.95 -16.91 8.10
C THR A 178 -59.23 -16.38 6.86
N LEU A 179 -59.73 -16.70 5.67
CA LEU A 179 -59.14 -16.24 4.41
C LEU A 179 -59.31 -14.72 4.24
N PRO A 180 -58.23 -13.96 3.94
CA PRO A 180 -58.33 -12.54 3.64
C PRO A 180 -59.21 -12.23 2.43
N PRO A 181 -59.79 -11.02 2.36
CA PRO A 181 -60.23 -10.44 1.10
C PRO A 181 -59.09 -10.50 0.06
N LEU A 182 -59.43 -10.81 -1.19
CA LEU A 182 -58.49 -11.06 -2.29
C LEU A 182 -57.57 -12.29 -2.14
N ALA A 183 -57.75 -13.18 -1.14
CA ALA A 183 -56.93 -14.39 -0.98
C ALA A 183 -56.96 -15.39 -2.17
N SER A 184 -57.87 -15.24 -3.12
CA SER A 184 -57.93 -15.99 -4.38
C SER A 184 -57.32 -15.26 -5.59
N VAL A 185 -56.86 -14.03 -5.43
CA VAL A 185 -56.17 -13.25 -6.47
C VAL A 185 -54.71 -13.71 -6.53
N PRO A 186 -54.15 -14.00 -7.71
CA PRO A 186 -52.73 -14.27 -7.87
C PRO A 186 -51.90 -13.05 -7.48
N VAL A 187 -50.96 -13.23 -6.56
CA VAL A 187 -49.93 -12.21 -6.25
C VAL A 187 -48.61 -12.65 -6.87
N VAL A 188 -47.99 -11.77 -7.67
CA VAL A 188 -46.71 -12.03 -8.33
C VAL A 188 -45.57 -11.41 -7.51
N ILE A 189 -44.53 -12.19 -7.24
CA ILE A 189 -43.31 -11.72 -6.57
C ILE A 189 -42.16 -11.84 -7.56
N TYR A 190 -41.66 -10.70 -8.05
CA TYR A 190 -40.49 -10.63 -8.92
C TYR A 190 -39.21 -10.57 -8.09
N GLY A 191 -38.23 -11.40 -8.43
CA GLY A 191 -37.04 -11.56 -7.59
C GLY A 191 -37.32 -12.34 -6.31
N ALA A 192 -38.24 -13.31 -6.36
CA ALA A 192 -38.69 -14.09 -5.19
C ALA A 192 -37.55 -14.83 -4.46
N GLY A 193 -36.41 -15.05 -5.12
CA GLY A 193 -35.20 -15.61 -4.52
C GLY A 193 -34.34 -14.62 -3.72
N SER A 194 -34.72 -13.34 -3.61
CA SER A 194 -34.12 -12.40 -2.66
C SER A 194 -34.69 -12.62 -1.25
N VAL A 195 -34.02 -12.09 -0.23
CA VAL A 195 -34.47 -12.23 1.16
C VAL A 195 -35.87 -11.63 1.38
N SER A 196 -36.18 -10.48 0.77
CA SER A 196 -37.53 -9.90 0.77
C SER A 196 -38.52 -10.75 -0.04
N GLY A 197 -38.10 -11.29 -1.19
CA GLY A 197 -38.90 -12.24 -1.96
C GLY A 197 -39.36 -13.46 -1.16
N ILE A 198 -38.42 -14.07 -0.42
CA ILE A 198 -38.65 -15.22 0.47
C ILE A 198 -39.68 -14.88 1.56
N TYR A 199 -39.52 -13.76 2.26
CA TYR A 199 -40.48 -13.34 3.29
C TYR A 199 -41.84 -12.96 2.72
N ALA A 200 -41.91 -12.36 1.53
CA ALA A 200 -43.17 -12.04 0.88
C ALA A 200 -43.96 -13.31 0.48
N VAL A 201 -43.28 -14.36 -0.04
CA VAL A 201 -43.91 -15.66 -0.32
C VAL A 201 -44.47 -16.29 0.95
N GLN A 202 -43.64 -16.37 2.00
CA GLN A 202 -44.01 -16.99 3.27
C GLN A 202 -45.15 -16.21 3.97
N LEU A 203 -45.12 -14.87 3.95
CA LEU A 203 -46.19 -14.02 4.48
C LEU A 203 -47.53 -14.24 3.78
N LEU A 204 -47.54 -14.24 2.44
CA LEU A 204 -48.77 -14.47 1.67
C LEU A 204 -49.32 -15.87 1.95
N HIS A 205 -48.46 -16.89 1.93
CA HIS A 205 -48.84 -18.27 2.16
C HIS A 205 -49.51 -18.43 3.52
N THR A 206 -48.90 -17.89 4.58
CA THR A 206 -49.43 -18.04 5.93
C THR A 206 -50.52 -17.03 6.29
N ALA A 207 -50.65 -15.92 5.54
CA ALA A 207 -51.88 -15.13 5.50
C ALA A 207 -53.03 -15.84 4.76
N GLY A 208 -52.80 -17.00 4.12
CA GLY A 208 -53.84 -17.79 3.47
C GLY A 208 -54.12 -17.42 2.02
N TYR A 209 -53.22 -16.68 1.35
CA TYR A 209 -53.32 -16.44 -0.09
C TYR A 209 -53.05 -17.74 -0.84
N LYS A 210 -53.98 -18.08 -1.76
CA LYS A 210 -54.05 -19.39 -2.41
C LYS A 210 -53.26 -19.49 -3.71
N LYS A 211 -52.62 -18.41 -4.14
CA LYS A 211 -51.91 -18.35 -5.42
C LYS A 211 -50.81 -17.29 -5.41
N ILE A 212 -49.56 -17.75 -5.42
CA ILE A 212 -48.35 -16.97 -5.15
C ILE A 212 -47.33 -17.37 -6.22
N VAL A 213 -47.12 -16.48 -7.19
CA VAL A 213 -46.29 -16.72 -8.37
C VAL A 213 -44.90 -16.13 -8.13
N ALA A 214 -43.91 -16.99 -7.92
CA ALA A 214 -42.57 -16.62 -7.46
C ALA A 214 -41.55 -16.68 -8.62
N ILE A 215 -41.04 -15.52 -9.05
CA ILE A 215 -40.12 -15.41 -10.18
C ILE A 215 -38.67 -15.34 -9.67
N ALA A 216 -37.90 -16.40 -9.90
CA ALA A 216 -36.52 -16.58 -9.44
C ALA A 216 -35.81 -17.64 -10.30
N SER A 217 -34.48 -17.72 -10.28
CA SER A 217 -33.73 -18.76 -10.99
C SER A 217 -34.13 -20.18 -10.57
N GLU A 218 -34.19 -21.11 -11.53
CA GLU A 218 -34.68 -22.50 -11.42
C GLU A 218 -34.25 -23.25 -10.15
N ARG A 219 -32.96 -23.21 -9.79
CA ARG A 219 -32.42 -23.84 -8.56
C ARG A 219 -33.01 -23.35 -7.23
N ASN A 220 -33.74 -22.22 -7.23
CA ASN A 220 -34.46 -21.73 -6.06
C ASN A 220 -35.92 -22.23 -6.02
N HIS A 221 -36.43 -22.86 -7.08
CA HIS A 221 -37.86 -23.20 -7.23
C HIS A 221 -38.34 -24.20 -6.18
N GLU A 222 -37.59 -25.29 -5.95
CA GLU A 222 -37.91 -26.29 -4.93
C GLU A 222 -38.01 -25.64 -3.53
N TYR A 223 -37.09 -24.73 -3.20
CA TYR A 223 -37.12 -24.00 -1.94
C TYR A 223 -38.33 -23.05 -1.85
N LEU A 224 -38.59 -22.26 -2.90
CA LEU A 224 -39.71 -21.32 -2.95
C LEU A 224 -41.08 -22.02 -2.86
N HIS A 225 -41.22 -23.19 -3.49
CA HIS A 225 -42.38 -24.06 -3.29
C HIS A 225 -42.49 -24.56 -1.85
N SER A 226 -41.38 -25.00 -1.22
CA SER A 226 -41.40 -25.50 0.16
C SER A 226 -41.78 -24.46 1.22
N ILE A 227 -41.61 -23.17 0.93
CA ILE A 227 -42.08 -22.05 1.79
C ILE A 227 -43.42 -21.45 1.36
N GLY A 228 -44.08 -22.01 0.33
CA GLY A 228 -45.48 -21.70 0.01
C GLY A 228 -45.79 -21.06 -1.34
N ALA A 229 -44.82 -20.89 -2.25
CA ALA A 229 -45.12 -20.49 -3.63
C ALA A 229 -45.95 -21.57 -4.34
N THR A 230 -46.98 -21.19 -5.09
CA THR A 230 -47.81 -22.14 -5.85
C THR A 230 -47.25 -22.41 -7.23
N ASP A 231 -46.57 -21.42 -7.81
CA ASP A 231 -46.03 -21.44 -9.16
C ASP A 231 -44.64 -20.78 -9.11
N THR A 232 -43.59 -21.41 -9.67
CA THR A 232 -42.26 -20.81 -9.77
C THR A 232 -41.81 -20.68 -11.22
N ILE A 233 -41.17 -19.57 -11.58
CA ILE A 233 -40.81 -19.25 -12.97
C ILE A 233 -39.38 -18.72 -13.04
N ASP A 234 -38.56 -19.25 -13.94
CA ASP A 234 -37.21 -18.73 -14.16
C ASP A 234 -37.25 -17.40 -14.92
N TYR A 235 -36.65 -16.35 -14.33
CA TYR A 235 -36.55 -15.01 -14.93
C TYR A 235 -35.72 -14.97 -16.23
N ARG A 236 -35.02 -16.06 -16.56
CA ARG A 236 -34.25 -16.25 -17.80
C ARG A 236 -35.07 -16.97 -18.89
N SER A 237 -36.31 -17.37 -18.58
CA SER A 237 -37.18 -18.05 -19.56
C SER A 237 -37.45 -17.14 -20.76
N ALA A 238 -37.22 -17.67 -21.97
CA ALA A 238 -37.56 -16.98 -23.22
C ALA A 238 -39.07 -16.73 -23.39
N SER A 239 -39.91 -17.37 -22.57
CA SER A 239 -41.36 -17.20 -22.52
C SER A 239 -41.83 -16.76 -21.13
N LEU A 240 -41.02 -15.96 -20.42
CA LEU A 240 -41.31 -15.48 -19.06
C LEU A 240 -42.67 -14.76 -18.98
N VAL A 241 -43.03 -13.95 -19.98
CA VAL A 241 -44.28 -13.19 -20.02
C VAL A 241 -45.49 -14.13 -20.14
N GLU A 242 -45.44 -15.06 -21.08
CA GLU A 242 -46.47 -16.07 -21.30
C GLU A 242 -46.63 -16.98 -20.08
N ASN A 243 -45.51 -17.37 -19.46
CA ASN A 243 -45.49 -18.19 -18.25
C ASN A 243 -46.12 -17.45 -17.07
N ILE A 244 -45.87 -16.15 -16.89
CA ILE A 244 -46.53 -15.35 -15.84
C ILE A 244 -48.03 -15.24 -16.11
N SER A 245 -48.45 -14.91 -17.34
CA SER A 245 -49.87 -14.84 -17.68
C SER A 245 -50.60 -16.18 -17.54
N ALA A 246 -49.96 -17.30 -17.89
CA ALA A 246 -50.49 -18.65 -17.69
C ALA A 246 -50.56 -19.04 -16.21
N ALA A 247 -49.50 -18.77 -15.44
CA ALA A 247 -49.45 -19.00 -14.00
C ALA A 247 -50.51 -18.18 -13.27
N VAL A 248 -50.73 -16.91 -13.62
CA VAL A 248 -51.80 -16.05 -13.07
C VAL A 248 -53.18 -16.61 -13.47
N GLY A 249 -53.40 -16.85 -14.76
CA GLY A 249 -54.67 -17.32 -15.32
C GLY A 249 -55.71 -16.21 -15.51
N GLY A 250 -56.96 -16.58 -15.78
CA GLY A 250 -58.03 -15.63 -16.06
C GLY A 250 -57.86 -14.94 -17.42
N ASP A 251 -57.75 -13.62 -17.43
CA ASP A 251 -57.36 -12.83 -18.60
C ASP A 251 -55.82 -12.75 -18.79
N GLY A 252 -55.07 -13.39 -17.90
CA GLY A 252 -53.61 -13.38 -17.89
C GLY A 252 -52.99 -12.08 -17.37
N LYS A 253 -53.77 -11.19 -16.73
CA LYS A 253 -53.28 -9.90 -16.22
C LYS A 253 -53.10 -9.88 -14.71
N VAL A 254 -51.97 -9.31 -14.29
CA VAL A 254 -51.56 -9.24 -12.89
C VAL A 254 -52.28 -8.08 -12.21
N LEU A 255 -53.08 -8.39 -11.19
CA LEU A 255 -53.75 -7.39 -10.37
C LEU A 255 -52.90 -6.95 -9.16
N LEU A 256 -52.02 -7.81 -8.65
CA LEU A 256 -51.20 -7.56 -7.47
C LEU A 256 -49.76 -8.05 -7.73
N ALA A 257 -48.78 -7.17 -7.59
CA ALA A 257 -47.38 -7.49 -7.79
C ALA A 257 -46.45 -6.81 -6.78
N VAL A 258 -45.34 -7.49 -6.46
CA VAL A 258 -44.20 -6.92 -5.74
C VAL A 258 -42.93 -7.16 -6.56
N ASP A 259 -42.14 -6.13 -6.82
CA ASP A 259 -40.76 -6.27 -7.31
C ASP A 259 -39.78 -6.15 -6.15
N CYS A 260 -39.13 -7.26 -5.79
CA CYS A 260 -38.20 -7.35 -4.67
C CYS A 260 -36.72 -7.16 -5.06
N ILE A 261 -36.41 -6.74 -6.30
CA ILE A 261 -35.03 -6.51 -6.77
C ILE A 261 -34.85 -5.27 -7.67
N ALA A 262 -35.93 -4.73 -8.26
CA ALA A 262 -35.94 -3.43 -8.95
C ALA A 262 -34.83 -3.25 -10.01
N ALA A 263 -34.95 -4.00 -11.11
CA ALA A 263 -34.08 -3.91 -12.27
C ALA A 263 -34.79 -3.20 -13.43
N GLU A 264 -34.58 -1.88 -13.56
CA GLU A 264 -35.22 -0.99 -14.56
C GLU A 264 -35.41 -1.60 -15.95
N THR A 265 -34.38 -2.25 -16.48
CA THR A 265 -34.32 -2.80 -17.83
C THR A 265 -35.06 -4.12 -18.02
N THR A 266 -35.32 -4.86 -16.94
CA THR A 266 -35.75 -6.27 -16.99
C THR A 266 -37.00 -6.55 -16.16
N SER A 267 -37.02 -6.26 -14.86
CA SER A 267 -38.16 -6.60 -14.00
C SER A 267 -39.37 -5.72 -14.31
N LEU A 268 -39.18 -4.40 -14.35
CA LEU A 268 -40.26 -3.45 -14.66
C LEU A 268 -40.79 -3.61 -16.09
N LYS A 269 -39.93 -3.96 -17.05
CA LYS A 269 -40.34 -4.22 -18.44
C LYS A 269 -41.20 -5.48 -18.55
N THR A 270 -40.80 -6.57 -17.90
CA THR A 270 -41.59 -7.81 -17.83
C THR A 270 -42.93 -7.54 -17.15
N LEU A 271 -42.92 -6.94 -15.95
CA LEU A 271 -44.13 -6.62 -15.19
C LEU A 271 -45.07 -5.69 -15.97
N GLY A 272 -44.55 -4.66 -16.64
CA GLY A 272 -45.34 -3.74 -17.47
C GLY A 272 -46.16 -4.43 -18.56
N SER A 273 -45.63 -5.50 -19.16
CA SER A 273 -46.35 -6.28 -20.16
C SER A 273 -47.52 -7.12 -19.59
N VAL A 274 -47.47 -7.49 -18.31
CA VAL A 274 -48.47 -8.37 -17.66
C VAL A 274 -49.38 -7.66 -16.67
N MET A 275 -49.06 -6.47 -16.16
CA MET A 275 -49.94 -5.73 -15.23
C MET A 275 -51.30 -5.38 -15.85
N SER A 276 -52.32 -5.34 -14.99
CA SER A 276 -53.67 -4.86 -15.31
C SER A 276 -53.77 -3.32 -15.23
N PRO A 277 -54.60 -2.65 -16.05
CA PRO A 277 -54.94 -1.23 -15.88
C PRO A 277 -55.71 -0.89 -14.60
N LEU A 278 -56.13 -1.90 -13.81
CA LEU A 278 -56.66 -1.75 -12.45
C LEU A 278 -55.76 -2.44 -11.41
N GLY A 279 -54.57 -2.89 -11.83
CA GLY A 279 -53.63 -3.58 -10.98
C GLY A 279 -52.76 -2.64 -10.17
N LYS A 280 -52.18 -3.18 -9.10
CA LYS A 280 -51.32 -2.46 -8.16
C LYS A 280 -49.96 -3.16 -8.07
N LEU A 281 -48.90 -2.43 -8.39
CA LEU A 281 -47.52 -2.89 -8.32
C LEU A 281 -46.80 -2.10 -7.24
N ALA A 282 -46.28 -2.80 -6.24
CA ALA A 282 -45.34 -2.24 -5.30
C ALA A 282 -43.90 -2.55 -5.74
N ILE A 283 -43.07 -1.53 -5.81
CA ILE A 283 -41.64 -1.63 -6.16
C ILE A 283 -40.88 -1.40 -4.86
N LEU A 284 -40.17 -2.43 -4.40
CA LEU A 284 -39.19 -2.27 -3.33
C LEU A 284 -38.03 -1.48 -3.93
N LEU A 285 -37.70 -0.34 -3.34
CA LEU A 285 -36.59 0.51 -3.77
C LEU A 285 -35.31 0.04 -3.06
N PRO A 286 -34.41 -0.72 -3.73
CA PRO A 286 -33.06 -0.91 -3.21
C PRO A 286 -32.33 0.42 -3.18
N LEU A 287 -31.47 0.62 -2.17
CA LEU A 287 -30.31 1.50 -2.36
C LEU A 287 -29.48 0.90 -3.50
N LYS A 288 -29.18 1.71 -4.51
CA LYS A 288 -28.67 1.22 -5.77
C LYS A 288 -27.79 2.24 -6.46
N GLU A 289 -26.52 1.90 -6.59
CA GLU A 289 -25.58 2.64 -7.41
C GLU A 289 -25.35 1.82 -8.69
N GLY A 290 -25.77 2.37 -9.84
CA GLY A 290 -25.70 1.69 -11.13
C GLY A 290 -26.47 0.35 -11.16
N SER A 291 -25.76 -0.75 -11.44
CA SER A 291 -26.34 -2.09 -11.62
C SER A 291 -26.37 -2.93 -10.33
N THR A 292 -25.70 -2.50 -9.27
CA THR A 292 -25.52 -3.24 -8.01
C THR A 292 -26.39 -2.70 -6.87
N VAL A 293 -26.84 -3.58 -5.98
CA VAL A 293 -27.56 -3.22 -4.75
C VAL A 293 -26.52 -3.00 -3.65
N THR A 294 -26.15 -1.74 -3.45
CA THR A 294 -25.10 -1.27 -2.53
C THR A 294 -25.56 0.03 -1.86
N ASN A 295 -24.90 0.42 -0.77
CA ASN A 295 -25.27 1.59 0.02
C ASN A 295 -25.08 2.89 -0.79
N ALA A 296 -26.16 3.35 -1.42
CA ALA A 296 -26.22 4.67 -2.03
C ALA A 296 -26.42 5.75 -0.94
N PRO A 297 -25.87 6.96 -1.11
CA PRO A 297 -25.60 7.84 0.03
C PRO A 297 -26.66 8.93 0.25
N ASP A 298 -26.56 9.63 1.37
CA ASP A 298 -27.57 10.58 1.84
C ASP A 298 -27.55 11.93 1.10
N GLN A 299 -28.23 12.01 -0.06
CA GLN A 299 -29.53 12.72 -0.12
C GLN A 299 -30.33 12.57 -1.43
N GLU A 300 -29.72 12.53 -2.62
CA GLU A 300 -30.44 12.63 -3.92
C GLU A 300 -31.02 11.32 -4.51
N MET A 301 -31.87 10.59 -3.75
CA MET A 301 -32.58 9.41 -4.27
C MET A 301 -33.79 9.77 -5.18
N TYR A 302 -33.53 10.21 -6.42
CA TYR A 302 -34.54 10.55 -7.43
C TYR A 302 -34.86 9.42 -8.43
N TRP A 303 -35.33 8.26 -7.94
CA TRP A 303 -35.92 7.25 -8.85
C TRP A 303 -37.37 7.59 -9.22
N GLU A 304 -37.56 8.68 -9.96
CA GLU A 304 -38.84 9.02 -10.59
C GLU A 304 -39.06 8.15 -11.84
N VAL A 305 -40.00 7.21 -11.76
CA VAL A 305 -40.58 6.58 -12.97
C VAL A 305 -41.48 7.63 -13.65
N ARG A 306 -40.87 8.45 -14.51
CA ARG A 306 -41.55 9.58 -15.18
C ARG A 306 -42.85 9.10 -15.86
N PRO A 307 -44.00 9.79 -15.68
CA PRO A 307 -45.29 9.34 -16.20
C PRO A 307 -45.33 9.07 -17.71
N GLU A 308 -44.55 9.81 -18.51
CA GLU A 308 -44.41 9.59 -19.96
C GLU A 308 -43.48 8.42 -20.35
N LYS A 309 -42.84 7.75 -19.39
CA LYS A 309 -41.91 6.62 -19.60
C LYS A 309 -42.29 5.32 -18.87
N THR A 310 -43.34 5.28 -18.05
CA THR A 310 -43.71 4.04 -17.35
C THR A 310 -44.10 2.94 -18.37
N PRO A 311 -43.62 1.69 -18.24
CA PRO A 311 -44.03 0.58 -19.10
C PRO A 311 -45.41 -0.01 -18.74
N PHE A 312 -46.14 0.60 -17.80
CA PHE A 312 -47.38 0.07 -17.23
C PHE A 312 -48.64 0.66 -17.90
N PRO A 313 -49.75 -0.10 -17.98
CA PRO A 313 -51.00 0.42 -18.53
C PRO A 313 -51.54 1.63 -17.76
N LYS A 314 -52.16 2.57 -18.48
CA LYS A 314 -52.76 3.77 -17.88
C LYS A 314 -53.89 3.38 -16.90
N GLY A 315 -53.63 3.58 -15.62
CA GLY A 315 -54.53 3.22 -14.51
C GLY A 315 -53.90 2.29 -13.48
N THR A 316 -52.81 1.57 -13.83
CA THR A 316 -52.03 0.78 -12.88
C THR A 316 -51.49 1.69 -11.77
N GLU A 317 -51.78 1.34 -10.51
CA GLU A 317 -51.28 2.08 -9.35
C GLU A 317 -49.87 1.59 -9.00
N LEU A 318 -48.89 2.50 -9.08
CA LEU A 318 -47.50 2.22 -8.73
C LEU A 318 -47.23 2.75 -7.32
N VAL A 319 -46.68 1.90 -6.45
CA VAL A 319 -46.32 2.27 -5.08
C VAL A 319 -44.85 1.98 -4.83
N TYR A 320 -44.14 2.92 -4.23
CA TYR A 320 -42.71 2.81 -4.00
C TYR A 320 -42.43 2.64 -2.51
N VAL A 321 -41.67 1.60 -2.16
CA VAL A 321 -41.36 1.27 -0.76
C VAL A 321 -39.86 1.30 -0.54
N ARG A 322 -39.36 2.32 0.16
CA ARG A 322 -37.98 2.35 0.67
C ARG A 322 -37.87 1.38 1.85
N THR A 323 -36.89 0.49 1.82
CA THR A 323 -36.71 -0.63 2.77
C THR A 323 -36.43 -0.25 4.23
N PHE A 324 -36.21 1.04 4.53
CA PHE A 324 -35.49 1.47 5.73
C PHE A 324 -36.22 2.47 6.65
N PHE A 325 -37.24 3.22 6.17
CA PHE A 325 -37.85 4.34 6.91
C PHE A 325 -38.87 3.93 7.97
N TYR A 326 -38.43 3.12 8.92
CA TYR A 326 -39.33 2.35 9.78
C TYR A 326 -39.75 3.09 11.06
N GLN A 327 -38.97 4.07 11.53
CA GLN A 327 -39.30 4.91 12.69
C GLN A 327 -40.47 5.88 12.46
N GLN A 328 -40.70 6.24 11.19
CA GLN A 328 -41.56 7.34 10.78
C GLN A 328 -43.01 6.91 10.49
N ASP A 329 -43.27 5.61 10.29
CA ASP A 329 -44.61 5.06 10.13
C ASP A 329 -45.19 4.57 11.47
N GLU A 330 -46.27 5.22 11.92
CA GLU A 330 -46.89 4.94 13.22
C GLU A 330 -47.58 3.56 13.26
N THR A 331 -48.03 3.04 12.11
CA THR A 331 -48.68 1.72 12.02
C THR A 331 -47.67 0.58 12.13
N LEU A 332 -46.49 0.72 11.53
CA LEU A 332 -45.36 -0.19 11.75
C LEU A 332 -44.93 -0.18 13.22
N ARG A 333 -44.69 1.02 13.76
CA ARG A 333 -44.23 1.27 15.13
C ARG A 333 -45.16 0.68 16.20
N GLU A 334 -46.48 0.87 16.06
CA GLU A 334 -47.44 0.61 17.14
C GLU A 334 -48.28 -0.66 16.97
N LYS A 335 -48.35 -1.23 15.76
CA LYS A 335 -49.18 -2.43 15.49
C LYS A 335 -48.35 -3.63 15.06
N LEU A 336 -47.48 -3.48 14.06
CA LEU A 336 -46.67 -4.61 13.55
C LEU A 336 -45.65 -5.09 14.59
N MET A 337 -44.76 -4.19 15.01
CA MET A 337 -43.62 -4.53 15.87
C MET A 337 -44.00 -5.06 17.25
N PRO A 338 -45.02 -4.54 17.96
CA PRO A 338 -45.34 -5.02 19.31
C PRO A 338 -46.20 -6.29 19.33
N ASN A 339 -47.10 -6.49 18.35
CA ASN A 339 -48.22 -7.44 18.49
C ASN A 339 -48.21 -8.58 17.47
N ILE A 340 -48.00 -8.26 16.18
CA ILE A 340 -48.11 -9.23 15.09
C ILE A 340 -46.82 -10.06 14.96
N LEU A 341 -45.69 -9.39 15.16
CA LEU A 341 -44.39 -9.90 14.77
C LEU A 341 -43.74 -10.85 15.81
N PRO A 342 -43.91 -10.67 17.14
CA PRO A 342 -43.62 -11.72 18.12
C PRO A 342 -44.45 -12.98 17.87
N ALA A 343 -45.76 -12.83 17.64
CA ALA A 343 -46.67 -13.95 17.39
C ALA A 343 -46.30 -14.77 16.14
N LEU A 344 -45.70 -14.13 15.12
CA LEU A 344 -45.18 -14.79 13.91
C LEU A 344 -43.93 -15.65 14.14
N LEU A 345 -43.08 -15.29 15.11
CA LEU A 345 -41.94 -16.11 15.52
C LEU A 345 -42.38 -17.23 16.48
N GLU A 346 -43.26 -16.92 17.43
CA GLU A 346 -43.77 -17.88 18.43
C GLU A 346 -44.62 -19.00 17.81
N SER A 347 -45.40 -18.68 16.76
CA SER A 347 -46.18 -19.66 15.99
C SER A 347 -45.33 -20.52 15.04
N GLY A 348 -44.03 -20.24 14.90
CA GLY A 348 -43.13 -20.91 13.96
C GLY A 348 -43.37 -20.60 12.48
N VAL A 349 -44.39 -19.76 12.18
CA VAL A 349 -44.78 -19.32 10.84
C VAL A 349 -43.60 -18.73 10.10
N ILE A 350 -42.89 -17.81 10.76
CA ILE A 350 -41.50 -17.52 10.46
C ILE A 350 -40.70 -18.43 11.38
N SER A 351 -39.85 -19.28 10.80
CA SER A 351 -38.94 -20.14 11.57
C SER A 351 -37.55 -19.50 11.58
N PRO A 352 -37.25 -18.58 12.51
CA PRO A 352 -35.90 -18.11 12.72
C PRO A 352 -35.08 -19.28 13.23
N SER A 353 -34.30 -19.94 12.36
CA SER A 353 -33.70 -21.22 12.77
C SER A 353 -32.61 -21.10 13.85
N ARG A 354 -32.41 -19.90 14.46
CA ARG A 354 -31.90 -19.59 15.82
C ARG A 354 -32.12 -18.05 16.16
N VAL A 355 -32.44 -17.61 17.42
CA VAL A 355 -32.98 -16.23 17.84
C VAL A 355 -32.30 -15.52 19.07
N ARG A 356 -31.88 -14.21 19.03
CA ARG A 356 -31.32 -13.28 20.10
C ARG A 356 -30.74 -11.87 19.57
N LEU A 357 -30.62 -10.74 20.35
CA LEU A 357 -30.53 -9.25 19.94
C LEU A 357 -29.71 -8.10 20.79
N LEU A 358 -28.59 -7.41 20.34
CA LEU A 358 -28.27 -5.89 20.56
C LEU A 358 -27.70 -5.10 19.30
N ASP A 359 -27.35 -3.77 19.33
CA ASP A 359 -28.08 -2.55 18.82
C ASP A 359 -27.42 -1.17 18.50
N GLN A 360 -27.97 -0.44 17.49
CA GLN A 360 -27.84 0.98 17.01
C GLN A 360 -26.66 1.53 16.13
N GLY A 361 -26.82 1.76 14.81
CA GLY A 361 -25.96 2.64 13.93
C GLY A 361 -24.56 2.10 13.50
N SER A 362 -23.55 2.75 12.85
CA SER A 362 -23.24 4.03 12.14
C SER A 362 -22.80 3.87 10.62
N LEU A 363 -23.37 4.60 9.63
CA LEU A 363 -22.82 4.96 8.28
C LEU A 363 -23.20 6.41 7.91
N LEU A 364 -22.23 7.28 7.61
CA LEU A 364 -22.37 8.53 6.83
C LEU A 364 -21.02 9.17 6.41
N GLU A 365 -20.58 8.95 5.17
CA GLU A 365 -19.77 9.90 4.41
C GLU A 365 -19.93 9.63 2.89
N ARG A 366 -19.89 10.70 2.07
CA ARG A 366 -19.89 10.73 0.57
C ARG A 366 -21.18 10.36 -0.19
N ASP A 367 -22.00 11.36 -0.58
CA ASP A 367 -22.10 11.81 -1.99
C ASP A 367 -22.96 13.09 -2.18
N GLU A 368 -22.27 14.24 -2.32
CA GLU A 368 -22.69 15.50 -2.98
C GLU A 368 -21.38 16.29 -3.31
N GLU A 369 -21.11 16.90 -4.47
CA GLU A 369 -21.53 16.65 -5.86
C GLU A 369 -20.51 15.72 -6.59
N ARG A 370 -20.92 14.97 -7.62
CA ARG A 370 -20.60 15.19 -9.07
C ARG A 370 -20.66 13.91 -9.91
N PRO A 371 -21.30 13.92 -11.10
CA PRO A 371 -21.32 12.75 -11.98
C PRO A 371 -19.95 12.51 -12.63
N ARG A 372 -19.32 11.36 -12.36
CA ARG A 372 -18.22 10.84 -13.19
C ARG A 372 -18.80 10.54 -14.58
N THR A 373 -18.31 11.20 -15.63
CA THR A 373 -18.95 11.17 -16.97
C THR A 373 -18.25 10.25 -17.96
N GLN A 374 -17.00 9.90 -17.72
CA GLN A 374 -16.23 8.95 -18.54
C GLN A 374 -15.47 7.95 -17.65
N THR A 375 -15.09 6.82 -18.22
CA THR A 375 -14.26 5.79 -17.57
C THR A 375 -13.10 5.45 -18.47
N LEU A 376 -11.90 5.29 -17.90
CA LEU A 376 -10.73 4.85 -18.66
C LEU A 376 -10.96 3.43 -19.20
N GLY A 377 -10.28 3.11 -20.30
CA GLY A 377 -10.38 1.79 -20.95
C GLY A 377 -10.07 0.62 -20.01
N VAL A 378 -10.69 -0.53 -20.27
CA VAL A 378 -10.71 -1.74 -19.41
C VAL A 378 -9.31 -2.35 -19.19
N ARG A 379 -8.30 -1.94 -19.98
CA ARG A 379 -6.92 -2.44 -19.95
C ARG A 379 -5.90 -1.30 -19.87
N LEU A 380 -5.09 -1.32 -18.81
CA LEU A 380 -3.99 -0.41 -18.53
C LEU A 380 -2.64 -1.14 -18.64
N MET A 381 -1.64 -0.51 -19.27
CA MET A 381 -0.25 -0.98 -19.21
C MET A 381 0.60 -0.18 -18.23
N GLY A 382 1.32 -0.88 -17.34
CA GLY A 382 2.42 -0.31 -16.55
C GLY A 382 3.76 -0.54 -17.26
N VAL A 383 4.40 0.53 -17.72
CA VAL A 383 5.63 0.49 -18.55
C VAL A 383 6.89 0.52 -17.68
N GLN A 384 6.86 -0.20 -16.55
CA GLN A 384 7.79 -0.02 -15.43
C GLN A 384 8.15 -1.31 -14.70
N ILE A 385 9.13 -1.19 -13.80
CA ILE A 385 9.70 -2.25 -12.95
C ILE A 385 9.50 -1.92 -11.45
N GLY A 386 9.57 -2.93 -10.58
CA GLY A 386 9.79 -2.74 -9.14
C GLY A 386 8.60 -2.18 -8.38
N GLU A 387 8.86 -1.36 -7.35
CA GLU A 387 7.82 -0.88 -6.43
C GLU A 387 6.74 -0.07 -7.17
N ILE A 388 7.14 0.82 -8.08
CA ILE A 388 6.20 1.72 -8.78
C ILE A 388 5.24 0.95 -9.70
N ALA A 389 5.70 -0.12 -10.33
CA ALA A 389 4.81 -1.00 -11.07
C ALA A 389 3.78 -1.68 -10.14
N CYS A 390 4.20 -2.13 -8.96
CA CYS A 390 3.32 -2.69 -7.92
C CYS A 390 2.38 -1.63 -7.30
N ARG A 391 2.82 -0.37 -7.17
CA ARG A 391 2.01 0.79 -6.74
C ARG A 391 0.90 1.09 -7.75
N ILE A 392 1.22 1.09 -9.05
CA ILE A 392 0.24 1.32 -10.12
C ILE A 392 -0.76 0.16 -10.21
N ILE A 393 -0.27 -1.09 -10.21
CA ILE A 393 -1.11 -2.29 -10.31
C ILE A 393 -2.10 -2.37 -9.13
N ARG A 394 -1.69 -2.01 -7.90
CA ARG A 394 -2.60 -1.97 -6.74
C ARG A 394 -3.78 -1.01 -6.92
N THR A 395 -3.57 0.23 -7.36
CA THR A 395 -4.68 1.16 -7.62
C THR A 395 -5.51 0.77 -8.83
N ALA A 396 -4.89 0.31 -9.91
CA ALA A 396 -5.63 -0.18 -11.07
C ALA A 396 -6.59 -1.34 -10.69
N LYS A 397 -6.14 -2.28 -9.84
CA LYS A 397 -6.96 -3.38 -9.33
C LYS A 397 -8.03 -2.94 -8.32
N LYS A 398 -7.73 -1.96 -7.45
CA LYS A 398 -8.71 -1.27 -6.59
C LYS A 398 -9.87 -0.68 -7.41
N LEU A 399 -9.58 -0.16 -8.61
CA LEU A 399 -10.53 0.40 -9.57
C LEU A 399 -11.11 -0.62 -10.57
N GLY A 400 -10.80 -1.91 -10.45
CA GLY A 400 -11.28 -2.96 -11.35
C GLY A 400 -10.69 -2.95 -12.78
N ILE A 401 -9.68 -2.11 -13.04
CA ILE A 401 -9.01 -1.99 -14.35
C ILE A 401 -8.03 -3.16 -14.52
N LYS A 402 -8.05 -3.84 -15.67
CA LYS A 402 -7.11 -4.94 -15.95
C LYS A 402 -5.70 -4.42 -16.21
N THR A 403 -4.72 -5.13 -15.69
CA THR A 403 -3.32 -4.69 -15.64
C THR A 403 -2.42 -5.53 -16.55
N VAL A 404 -1.69 -4.84 -17.42
CA VAL A 404 -0.66 -5.40 -18.30
C VAL A 404 0.71 -4.90 -17.83
N ALA A 405 1.65 -5.81 -17.55
CA ALA A 405 3.03 -5.49 -17.22
C ALA A 405 3.99 -5.81 -18.36
N ILE A 406 5.16 -5.17 -18.34
CA ILE A 406 6.30 -5.52 -19.19
C ILE A 406 7.53 -5.86 -18.33
N TYR A 407 8.37 -6.77 -18.80
CA TYR A 407 9.53 -7.28 -18.04
C TYR A 407 10.72 -7.63 -18.94
N SER A 408 11.95 -7.37 -18.48
CA SER A 408 13.13 -7.89 -19.17
C SER A 408 13.37 -9.37 -18.84
N GLU A 409 14.26 -10.03 -19.56
CA GLU A 409 14.71 -11.41 -19.27
C GLU A 409 15.23 -11.60 -17.83
N ALA A 410 15.74 -10.55 -17.17
CA ALA A 410 16.15 -10.60 -15.76
C ALA A 410 14.97 -10.46 -14.77
N ASP A 411 13.83 -9.96 -15.22
CA ASP A 411 12.69 -9.56 -14.38
C ASP A 411 11.53 -10.55 -14.39
N VAL A 412 11.71 -11.73 -15.01
CA VAL A 412 10.66 -12.75 -15.15
C VAL A 412 10.05 -13.19 -13.80
N ASP A 413 10.86 -13.13 -12.73
CA ASP A 413 10.45 -13.44 -11.36
C ASP A 413 10.09 -12.22 -10.49
N SER A 414 10.15 -11.00 -11.04
CA SER A 414 9.90 -9.76 -10.30
C SER A 414 8.45 -9.62 -9.84
N LEU A 415 8.23 -8.90 -8.72
CA LEU A 415 6.94 -8.86 -8.04
C LEU A 415 5.82 -8.28 -8.91
N HIS A 416 6.12 -7.31 -9.78
CA HIS A 416 5.12 -6.68 -10.66
C HIS A 416 4.59 -7.63 -11.73
N VAL A 417 5.44 -8.53 -12.26
CA VAL A 417 5.04 -9.60 -13.19
C VAL A 417 4.06 -10.56 -12.51
N LYS A 418 4.30 -10.87 -11.24
CA LYS A 418 3.45 -11.74 -10.42
C LYS A 418 2.16 -11.07 -9.92
N GLN A 419 2.10 -9.73 -9.95
CA GLN A 419 0.91 -8.96 -9.55
C GLN A 419 -0.01 -8.59 -10.74
N ALA A 420 0.50 -8.47 -11.96
CA ALA A 420 -0.30 -8.11 -13.13
C ALA A 420 -1.29 -9.21 -13.55
N ASP A 421 -2.27 -8.87 -14.40
CA ASP A 421 -3.21 -9.85 -14.97
C ASP A 421 -2.65 -10.49 -16.26
N GLU A 422 -1.86 -9.74 -17.01
CA GLU A 422 -1.08 -10.18 -18.16
C GLU A 422 0.33 -9.57 -18.10
N ALA A 423 1.35 -10.28 -18.57
CA ALA A 423 2.73 -9.78 -18.57
C ALA A 423 3.51 -10.22 -19.80
N TYR A 424 4.30 -9.31 -20.39
CA TYR A 424 5.00 -9.53 -21.66
C TYR A 424 6.51 -9.22 -21.57
N CYS A 425 7.33 -10.13 -22.09
CA CYS A 425 8.78 -9.92 -22.14
C CYS A 425 9.16 -8.91 -23.22
N ILE A 426 10.01 -7.95 -22.88
CA ILE A 426 10.58 -6.92 -23.76
C ILE A 426 12.05 -7.17 -24.15
N GLY A 427 12.59 -8.36 -23.86
CA GLY A 427 13.95 -8.77 -24.21
C GLY A 427 14.97 -8.50 -23.09
N PRO A 428 16.26 -8.27 -23.40
CA PRO A 428 17.36 -8.41 -22.43
C PRO A 428 17.40 -7.31 -21.37
N ALA A 429 18.11 -7.61 -20.28
CA ALA A 429 18.14 -6.81 -19.05
C ALA A 429 18.53 -5.33 -19.23
N ALA A 430 19.48 -5.03 -20.13
CA ALA A 430 19.93 -3.65 -20.37
C ALA A 430 18.75 -2.75 -20.78
N SER A 431 18.45 -1.73 -19.97
CA SER A 431 17.25 -0.89 -20.12
C SER A 431 17.11 -0.20 -21.49
N SER A 432 18.23 0.10 -22.14
CA SER A 432 18.31 0.63 -23.51
C SER A 432 17.75 -0.33 -24.58
N ALA A 433 17.80 -1.65 -24.33
CA ALA A 433 17.26 -2.68 -25.21
C ALA A 433 15.84 -3.14 -24.79
N SER A 434 15.42 -2.87 -23.55
CA SER A 434 14.12 -3.25 -22.97
C SER A 434 13.25 -2.02 -22.65
N TYR A 435 13.25 -1.51 -21.41
CA TYR A 435 12.30 -0.51 -20.91
C TYR A 435 12.34 0.88 -21.60
N LEU A 436 13.41 1.20 -22.34
CA LEU A 436 13.51 2.42 -23.14
C LEU A 436 13.10 2.21 -24.62
N ASN A 437 12.80 0.97 -25.03
CA ASN A 437 12.47 0.63 -26.41
C ASN A 437 10.98 0.88 -26.72
N MET A 438 10.68 2.09 -27.20
CA MET A 438 9.31 2.54 -27.50
C MET A 438 8.56 1.61 -28.45
N ASP A 439 9.23 1.10 -29.49
CA ASP A 439 8.58 0.27 -30.53
C ASP A 439 8.07 -1.06 -29.96
N LYS A 440 8.85 -1.73 -29.10
CA LYS A 440 8.42 -2.94 -28.39
C LYS A 440 7.24 -2.68 -27.45
N ILE A 441 7.23 -1.54 -26.77
CA ILE A 441 6.15 -1.18 -25.83
C ILE A 441 4.85 -0.95 -26.60
N ILE A 442 4.91 -0.28 -27.75
CA ILE A 442 3.76 -0.03 -28.63
C ILE A 442 3.24 -1.31 -29.28
N ASP A 443 4.12 -2.22 -29.74
CA ASP A 443 3.74 -3.56 -30.21
C ASP A 443 2.94 -4.33 -29.14
N ILE A 444 3.41 -4.32 -27.89
CA ILE A 444 2.71 -4.97 -26.78
C ILE A 444 1.39 -4.26 -26.46
N CYS A 445 1.29 -2.93 -26.57
CA CYS A 445 0.01 -2.21 -26.40
C CYS A 445 -1.03 -2.70 -27.40
N HIS A 446 -0.67 -2.78 -28.69
CA HIS A 446 -1.53 -3.29 -29.75
C HIS A 446 -1.89 -4.78 -29.56
N ARG A 447 -0.93 -5.62 -29.15
CA ARG A 447 -1.13 -7.07 -28.93
C ARG A 447 -1.95 -7.42 -27.70
N SER A 448 -1.85 -6.61 -26.63
CA SER A 448 -2.60 -6.79 -25.38
C SER A 448 -3.92 -6.01 -25.37
N GLY A 449 -4.15 -5.11 -26.33
CA GLY A 449 -5.30 -4.21 -26.33
C GLY A 449 -5.28 -3.22 -25.16
N ALA A 450 -4.10 -2.80 -24.71
CA ALA A 450 -3.96 -1.77 -23.69
C ALA A 450 -4.37 -0.41 -24.24
N GLN A 451 -5.31 0.26 -23.57
CA GLN A 451 -5.91 1.52 -24.03
C GLN A 451 -5.22 2.75 -23.43
N ALA A 452 -4.48 2.55 -22.33
CA ALA A 452 -3.67 3.56 -21.68
C ALA A 452 -2.33 2.99 -21.21
N VAL A 453 -1.33 3.87 -21.11
CA VAL A 453 0.02 3.60 -20.60
C VAL A 453 0.28 4.50 -19.39
N HIS A 454 0.54 3.89 -18.23
CA HIS A 454 1.08 4.59 -17.07
C HIS A 454 2.61 4.46 -17.08
N PRO A 455 3.36 5.56 -17.25
CA PRO A 455 4.81 5.51 -17.37
C PRO A 455 5.53 5.53 -16.01
N GLY A 456 4.83 5.78 -14.90
CA GLY A 456 5.43 5.87 -13.56
C GLY A 456 6.42 7.04 -13.47
N TYR A 457 7.65 6.75 -13.03
CA TYR A 457 8.74 7.72 -12.94
C TYR A 457 10.03 7.20 -13.61
N GLY A 458 10.86 8.11 -14.12
CA GLY A 458 12.04 7.74 -14.91
C GLY A 458 11.69 7.03 -16.23
N PHE A 459 12.69 6.36 -16.82
CA PHE A 459 12.62 5.69 -18.13
C PHE A 459 11.99 6.56 -19.24
N LEU A 460 10.69 6.39 -19.53
CA LEU A 460 9.98 7.13 -20.58
C LEU A 460 8.93 8.13 -20.06
N SER A 461 8.80 8.31 -18.75
CA SER A 461 7.81 9.22 -18.14
C SER A 461 7.96 10.68 -18.53
N GLU A 462 9.18 11.13 -18.81
CA GLU A 462 9.47 12.51 -19.22
C GLU A 462 9.95 12.57 -20.68
N ASN A 463 9.51 11.59 -21.49
CA ASN A 463 9.87 11.49 -22.90
C ASN A 463 8.74 12.01 -23.80
N SER A 464 8.88 13.26 -24.25
CA SER A 464 7.89 13.93 -25.11
C SER A 464 7.68 13.24 -26.46
N ALA A 465 8.68 12.53 -27.00
CA ALA A 465 8.55 11.76 -28.24
C ALA A 465 7.68 10.50 -28.04
N PHE A 466 7.84 9.81 -26.90
CA PHE A 466 7.01 8.66 -26.53
C PHE A 466 5.55 9.06 -26.28
N SER A 467 5.31 10.12 -25.50
CA SER A 467 3.97 10.70 -25.28
C SER A 467 3.28 11.08 -26.60
N ASN A 468 3.97 11.80 -27.48
CA ASN A 468 3.49 12.10 -28.84
C ASN A 468 3.24 10.84 -29.69
N ARG A 469 4.01 9.78 -29.52
CA ARG A 469 3.83 8.55 -30.31
C ARG A 469 2.60 7.80 -29.86
N LEU A 470 2.41 7.58 -28.55
CA LEU A 470 1.22 6.92 -28.01
C LEU A 470 -0.07 7.62 -28.47
N GLN A 471 -0.11 8.96 -28.43
CA GLN A 471 -1.26 9.73 -28.90
C GLN A 471 -1.58 9.49 -30.40
N ARG A 472 -0.56 9.30 -31.25
CA ARG A 472 -0.74 8.97 -32.68
C ARG A 472 -1.21 7.54 -32.93
N GLU A 473 -0.87 6.61 -32.03
CA GLU A 473 -1.34 5.23 -32.04
C GLU A 473 -2.74 5.07 -31.40
N GLY A 474 -3.32 6.14 -30.85
CA GLY A 474 -4.63 6.14 -30.17
C GLY A 474 -4.59 5.64 -28.72
N ILE A 475 -3.41 5.59 -28.10
CA ILE A 475 -3.19 5.10 -26.73
C ILE A 475 -3.04 6.30 -25.79
N VAL A 476 -3.76 6.29 -24.65
CA VAL A 476 -3.70 7.39 -23.67
C VAL A 476 -2.38 7.33 -22.88
N PHE A 477 -1.59 8.40 -22.92
CA PHE A 477 -0.43 8.58 -22.04
C PHE A 477 -0.90 9.20 -20.71
N ILE A 478 -0.72 8.49 -19.60
CA ILE A 478 -1.14 8.97 -18.27
C ILE A 478 -0.03 9.84 -17.67
N GLY A 479 -0.07 11.12 -18.00
CA GLY A 479 0.91 12.13 -17.61
C GLY A 479 0.65 13.46 -18.32
N PRO A 480 1.55 14.45 -18.19
CA PRO A 480 1.37 15.74 -18.83
C PRO A 480 1.47 15.68 -20.36
N PRO A 481 0.92 16.67 -21.08
CA PRO A 481 1.06 16.77 -22.52
C PRO A 481 2.53 16.96 -22.91
N ALA A 482 2.91 16.43 -24.07
CA ALA A 482 4.28 16.48 -24.56
C ALA A 482 4.85 17.91 -24.71
N SER A 483 4.01 18.94 -24.83
CA SER A 483 4.40 20.35 -24.79
C SER A 483 4.94 20.78 -23.42
N ALA A 484 4.26 20.42 -22.33
CA ALA A 484 4.70 20.73 -20.96
C ALA A 484 6.01 20.01 -20.62
N ILE A 485 6.17 18.76 -21.09
CA ILE A 485 7.43 17.99 -20.97
C ILE A 485 8.58 18.73 -21.67
N VAL A 486 8.37 19.25 -22.89
CA VAL A 486 9.40 20.01 -23.62
C VAL A 486 9.76 21.31 -22.89
N SER A 487 8.77 22.13 -22.55
CA SER A 487 9.03 23.46 -21.97
C SER A 487 9.68 23.42 -20.58
N MET A 488 9.45 22.36 -19.79
CA MET A 488 10.14 22.18 -18.50
C MET A 488 11.51 21.50 -18.63
N GLY A 489 11.78 20.77 -19.70
CA GLY A 489 13.07 20.10 -19.94
C GLY A 489 14.25 21.03 -20.25
N SER A 490 14.02 22.32 -20.48
CA SER A 490 15.05 23.33 -20.76
C SER A 490 15.13 24.36 -19.62
N LYS A 491 16.26 24.44 -18.91
CA LYS A 491 16.45 25.34 -17.75
C LYS A 491 16.32 26.84 -18.07
N SER A 492 16.54 27.25 -19.32
CA SER A 492 16.38 28.66 -19.73
C SER A 492 14.93 28.95 -20.13
N GLU A 493 14.30 28.03 -20.88
CA GLU A 493 12.89 28.16 -21.27
C GLU A 493 11.97 28.12 -20.05
N SER A 494 12.18 27.16 -19.14
CA SER A 494 11.39 27.01 -17.93
C SER A 494 11.47 28.26 -17.05
N LYS A 495 12.67 28.82 -16.82
CA LYS A 495 12.84 30.09 -16.11
C LYS A 495 12.10 31.26 -16.78
N ASN A 496 12.19 31.40 -18.09
CA ASN A 496 11.48 32.47 -18.80
C ASN A 496 9.96 32.35 -18.64
N ILE A 497 9.41 31.13 -18.67
CA ILE A 497 8.00 30.84 -18.39
C ILE A 497 7.65 31.17 -16.94
N MET A 498 8.45 30.73 -15.97
CA MET A 498 8.19 30.95 -14.53
C MET A 498 8.25 32.43 -14.14
N ILE A 499 9.24 33.18 -14.63
CA ILE A 499 9.33 34.63 -14.44
C ILE A 499 8.08 35.32 -15.03
N SER A 500 7.65 34.91 -16.23
CA SER A 500 6.43 35.43 -16.88
C SER A 500 5.15 35.07 -16.10
N ALA A 501 5.15 33.95 -15.38
CA ALA A 501 4.06 33.49 -14.52
C ALA A 501 4.08 34.11 -13.10
N GLY A 502 5.05 34.98 -12.78
CA GLY A 502 5.19 35.59 -11.45
C GLY A 502 5.69 34.61 -10.36
N VAL A 503 6.36 33.53 -10.78
CA VAL A 503 7.01 32.53 -9.91
C VAL A 503 8.47 32.95 -9.68
N PRO A 504 8.92 33.10 -8.42
CA PRO A 504 10.28 33.55 -8.13
C PRO A 504 11.30 32.52 -8.62
N CYS A 505 12.30 32.96 -9.38
CA CYS A 505 13.44 32.13 -9.80
C CYS A 505 14.71 32.61 -9.09
N VAL A 506 15.72 31.73 -8.94
CA VAL A 506 16.99 32.10 -8.30
C VAL A 506 17.62 33.28 -9.06
N PRO A 507 17.95 34.41 -8.38
CA PRO A 507 18.57 35.56 -9.03
C PRO A 507 19.84 35.17 -9.76
N GLY A 508 19.95 35.52 -11.05
CA GLY A 508 21.05 35.05 -11.88
C GLY A 508 21.00 35.53 -13.33
N TYR A 509 22.12 35.36 -14.02
CA TYR A 509 22.25 35.57 -15.46
C TYR A 509 22.12 34.25 -16.22
N HIS A 510 21.28 34.23 -17.25
CA HIS A 510 21.00 33.05 -18.08
C HIS A 510 20.75 33.41 -19.56
N GLY A 511 21.36 34.50 -20.03
CA GLY A 511 21.28 34.96 -21.42
C GLY A 511 22.43 34.47 -22.31
N ASP A 512 22.35 34.84 -23.59
CA ASP A 512 23.22 34.30 -24.64
C ASP A 512 24.67 34.84 -24.61
N ASN A 513 24.97 35.87 -23.82
CA ASN A 513 26.34 36.41 -23.73
C ASN A 513 27.19 35.56 -22.78
N GLN A 514 27.98 34.67 -23.37
CA GLN A 514 28.82 33.70 -22.67
C GLN A 514 30.30 34.15 -22.53
N ASP A 515 30.58 35.44 -22.70
CA ASP A 515 31.91 36.02 -22.45
C ASP A 515 32.31 35.91 -20.96
N PRO A 516 33.49 35.38 -20.61
CA PRO A 516 33.89 35.20 -19.21
C PRO A 516 33.95 36.47 -18.38
N SER A 517 34.34 37.61 -18.97
CA SER A 517 34.45 38.88 -18.26
C SER A 517 33.07 39.44 -17.95
N PHE A 518 32.15 39.37 -18.93
CA PHE A 518 30.75 39.73 -18.73
C PHE A 518 30.05 38.81 -17.71
N LEU A 519 30.28 37.50 -17.77
CA LEU A 519 29.75 36.55 -16.78
C LEU A 519 30.27 36.85 -15.36
N TYR A 520 31.52 37.33 -15.24
CA TYR A 520 32.07 37.79 -13.96
C TYR A 520 31.46 39.13 -13.49
N GLU A 521 31.24 40.11 -14.38
CA GLU A 521 30.49 41.34 -14.06
C GLU A 521 29.07 41.02 -13.57
N GLN A 522 28.39 40.04 -14.20
CA GLN A 522 27.10 39.55 -13.74
C GLN A 522 27.20 38.87 -12.37
N ALA A 523 28.23 38.05 -12.12
CA ALA A 523 28.48 37.48 -10.79
C ALA A 523 28.69 38.55 -9.70
N GLN A 524 29.38 39.64 -10.02
CA GLN A 524 29.52 40.79 -9.11
C GLN A 524 28.20 41.51 -8.84
N GLN A 525 27.32 41.64 -9.85
CA GLN A 525 25.99 42.25 -9.71
C GLN A 525 25.01 41.36 -8.91
N ILE A 526 25.10 40.04 -9.05
CA ILE A 526 24.34 39.05 -8.26
C ILE A 526 24.84 39.01 -6.81
N GLY A 527 26.15 39.20 -6.61
CA GLY A 527 26.80 39.18 -5.30
C GLY A 527 27.21 37.77 -4.86
N PHE A 528 28.50 37.61 -4.54
CA PHE A 528 29.08 36.34 -4.09
C PHE A 528 28.51 35.89 -2.72
N PRO A 529 28.50 34.57 -2.41
CA PRO A 529 28.84 33.47 -3.30
C PRO A 529 27.84 33.29 -4.45
N VAL A 530 28.34 32.75 -5.57
CA VAL A 530 27.56 32.45 -6.79
C VAL A 530 27.74 30.99 -7.20
N LEU A 531 26.82 30.48 -8.03
CA LEU A 531 26.81 29.11 -8.54
C LEU A 531 26.76 29.14 -10.06
N ILE A 532 27.83 28.70 -10.71
CA ILE A 532 27.88 28.46 -12.15
C ILE A 532 27.22 27.10 -12.40
N LYS A 533 26.26 27.01 -13.34
CA LYS A 533 25.60 25.74 -13.74
C LYS A 533 25.56 25.59 -15.26
N ALA A 534 25.70 24.36 -15.75
CA ALA A 534 25.34 24.00 -17.11
C ALA A 534 23.83 24.24 -17.40
N ILE A 535 23.50 24.82 -18.55
CA ILE A 535 22.09 24.97 -18.99
C ILE A 535 21.41 23.64 -19.35
N HIS A 536 22.20 22.63 -19.72
CA HIS A 536 21.72 21.27 -20.04
C HIS A 536 22.07 20.29 -18.91
N GLY A 537 21.21 19.28 -18.72
CA GLY A 537 21.45 18.15 -17.81
C GLY A 537 21.11 18.38 -16.33
N GLY A 538 20.73 17.30 -15.65
CA GLY A 538 20.36 17.29 -14.22
C GLY A 538 21.39 16.62 -13.30
N GLY A 539 21.01 16.38 -12.04
CA GLY A 539 21.82 15.63 -11.06
C GLY A 539 23.09 16.37 -10.58
N GLY A 540 23.20 17.67 -10.81
CA GLY A 540 24.30 18.52 -10.35
C GLY A 540 25.62 18.43 -11.13
N LYS A 541 25.64 17.71 -12.27
CA LYS A 541 26.79 17.71 -13.18
C LYS A 541 26.99 19.09 -13.79
N GLY A 542 28.25 19.51 -13.94
CA GLY A 542 28.62 20.81 -14.51
C GLY A 542 28.26 22.01 -13.62
N MET A 543 28.22 21.84 -12.29
CA MET A 543 28.03 22.94 -11.33
C MET A 543 29.31 23.29 -10.57
N ARG A 544 29.56 24.59 -10.31
CA ARG A 544 30.68 25.08 -9.49
C ARG A 544 30.27 26.29 -8.65
N THR A 545 30.42 26.18 -7.32
CA THR A 545 30.28 27.31 -6.41
C THR A 545 31.53 28.17 -6.44
N VAL A 546 31.37 29.49 -6.51
CA VAL A 546 32.45 30.48 -6.41
C VAL A 546 32.17 31.38 -5.20
N THR A 547 33.02 31.31 -4.19
CA THR A 547 32.91 32.08 -2.95
C THR A 547 33.77 33.35 -2.98
N ALA A 548 34.97 33.27 -3.57
CA ALA A 548 35.88 34.38 -3.73
C ALA A 548 35.46 35.29 -4.88
N ALA A 549 35.26 36.59 -4.60
CA ALA A 549 34.97 37.61 -5.58
C ALA A 549 36.25 38.10 -6.30
N THR A 550 36.97 37.18 -6.95
CA THR A 550 38.13 37.51 -7.81
C THR A 550 37.97 36.91 -9.21
N PRO A 551 38.51 37.55 -10.27
CA PRO A 551 38.36 37.06 -11.64
C PRO A 551 38.97 35.66 -11.83
N GLU A 552 40.07 35.36 -11.16
CA GLU A 552 40.83 34.12 -11.33
C GLU A 552 40.06 32.91 -10.78
N ALA A 553 39.48 33.04 -9.58
CA ALA A 553 38.66 31.99 -8.97
C ALA A 553 37.36 31.74 -9.75
N PHE A 554 36.77 32.80 -10.32
CA PHE A 554 35.61 32.67 -11.19
C PHE A 554 35.96 32.01 -12.53
N GLN A 555 37.08 32.37 -13.15
CA GLN A 555 37.56 31.79 -14.41
C GLN A 555 37.87 30.29 -14.25
N GLU A 556 38.57 29.88 -13.18
CA GLU A 556 38.86 28.47 -12.91
C GLU A 556 37.58 27.64 -12.75
N ALA A 557 36.61 28.18 -12.00
CA ALA A 557 35.30 27.55 -11.83
C ALA A 557 34.51 27.49 -13.14
N LEU A 558 34.53 28.55 -13.94
CA LEU A 558 33.86 28.62 -15.25
C LEU A 558 34.43 27.57 -16.20
N ASP A 559 35.75 27.52 -16.38
CA ASP A 559 36.40 26.54 -17.25
C ASP A 559 36.19 25.10 -16.78
N SER A 560 36.12 24.89 -15.46
CA SER A 560 35.84 23.58 -14.86
C SER A 560 34.38 23.14 -15.11
N ALA A 561 33.41 24.06 -15.00
CA ALA A 561 32.00 23.81 -15.31
C ALA A 561 31.78 23.57 -16.81
N LYS A 562 32.32 24.44 -17.67
CA LYS A 562 32.24 24.33 -19.14
C LYS A 562 32.82 23.01 -19.66
N ARG A 563 33.99 22.61 -19.16
CA ARG A 563 34.66 21.36 -19.56
C ARG A 563 33.87 20.11 -19.18
N GLU A 564 33.21 20.13 -18.02
CA GLU A 564 32.35 19.03 -17.59
C GLU A 564 31.04 19.00 -18.41
N SER A 565 30.41 20.15 -18.62
CA SER A 565 29.19 20.29 -19.43
C SER A 565 29.42 19.85 -20.89
N LEU A 566 30.51 20.28 -21.52
CA LEU A 566 30.87 19.89 -22.87
C LEU A 566 31.11 18.37 -22.98
N LYS A 567 31.75 17.76 -21.97
CA LYS A 567 31.97 16.30 -21.91
C LYS A 567 30.66 15.52 -21.71
N ALA A 568 29.74 16.03 -20.89
CA ALA A 568 28.52 15.30 -20.51
C ALA A 568 27.35 15.51 -21.47
N PHE A 569 27.25 16.69 -22.09
CA PHE A 569 26.06 17.14 -22.84
C PHE A 569 26.38 17.77 -24.20
N GLY A 570 27.65 17.84 -24.61
CA GLY A 570 28.07 18.43 -25.90
C GLY A 570 27.86 19.94 -26.01
N ASN A 571 27.66 20.64 -24.89
CA ASN A 571 27.31 22.06 -24.83
C ASN A 571 28.08 22.73 -23.67
N ASP A 572 28.74 23.87 -23.93
CA ASP A 572 29.54 24.61 -22.93
C ASP A 572 28.82 25.84 -22.35
N THR A 573 27.59 26.12 -22.75
CA THR A 573 26.80 27.26 -22.26
C THR A 573 26.44 27.07 -20.79
N VAL A 574 26.61 28.13 -20.00
CA VAL A 574 26.33 28.16 -18.56
C VAL A 574 25.37 29.29 -18.19
N LEU A 575 24.79 29.16 -17.01
CA LEU A 575 24.12 30.23 -16.29
C LEU A 575 24.85 30.49 -14.96
N VAL A 576 24.71 31.69 -14.41
CA VAL A 576 25.32 32.13 -13.15
C VAL A 576 24.20 32.53 -12.20
N GLU A 577 24.09 31.86 -11.06
CA GLU A 577 23.06 32.09 -10.04
C GLU A 577 23.65 32.59 -8.72
N LYS A 578 22.81 33.18 -7.87
CA LYS A 578 23.12 33.33 -6.45
C LYS A 578 23.28 31.94 -5.82
N TYR A 579 24.38 31.70 -5.10
CA TYR A 579 24.49 30.51 -4.26
C TYR A 579 23.77 30.76 -2.94
N ILE A 580 22.90 29.84 -2.55
CA ILE A 580 22.22 29.81 -1.25
C ILE A 580 23.07 28.95 -0.32
N GLU A 581 23.37 29.41 0.89
CA GLU A 581 24.38 28.78 1.78
C GLU A 581 23.77 27.72 2.71
N THR A 582 22.52 27.91 3.16
CA THR A 582 21.77 26.99 4.03
C THR A 582 20.52 26.37 3.35
N PRO A 583 20.57 25.95 2.07
CA PRO A 583 19.38 25.65 1.29
C PRO A 583 18.65 24.39 1.76
N ARG A 584 17.32 24.47 1.76
CA ARG A 584 16.41 23.32 1.80
C ARG A 584 15.87 23.04 0.41
N HIS A 585 15.67 21.75 0.12
CA HIS A 585 14.92 21.31 -1.05
C HIS A 585 13.46 21.14 -0.61
N VAL A 586 12.61 22.09 -0.96
CA VAL A 586 11.16 22.04 -0.67
C VAL A 586 10.41 21.97 -1.99
N GLU A 587 9.53 20.99 -2.15
CA GLU A 587 8.83 20.74 -3.41
C GLU A 587 7.33 20.65 -3.20
N VAL A 588 6.55 21.14 -4.17
CA VAL A 588 5.08 21.14 -4.09
C VAL A 588 4.50 20.10 -5.04
N GLN A 589 3.68 19.20 -4.52
CA GLN A 589 2.86 18.33 -5.35
C GLN A 589 1.78 19.16 -6.03
N VAL A 590 1.73 19.13 -7.37
CA VAL A 590 0.62 19.70 -8.13
C VAL A 590 -0.19 18.61 -8.80
N PHE A 591 -1.47 18.90 -9.00
CA PHE A 591 -2.38 18.08 -9.80
C PHE A 591 -3.21 18.96 -10.71
N ALA A 592 -3.38 18.55 -11.96
CA ALA A 592 -4.16 19.29 -12.96
C ALA A 592 -5.07 18.37 -13.78
N ASP A 593 -6.25 18.84 -14.19
CA ASP A 593 -7.13 18.12 -15.11
C ASP A 593 -7.13 18.68 -16.54
N THR A 594 -7.76 17.95 -17.47
CA THR A 594 -7.89 18.37 -18.87
C THR A 594 -8.86 19.54 -19.09
N LEU A 595 -9.46 20.09 -18.03
CA LEU A 595 -10.40 21.20 -18.05
C LEU A 595 -9.74 22.52 -17.60
N GLY A 596 -8.48 22.47 -17.14
CA GLY A 596 -7.70 23.62 -16.69
C GLY A 596 -7.79 23.89 -15.18
N ASN A 597 -8.42 23.00 -14.40
CA ASN A 597 -8.34 23.07 -12.95
C ASN A 597 -6.96 22.58 -12.50
N VAL A 598 -6.35 23.27 -11.54
CA VAL A 598 -5.03 22.92 -10.98
C VAL A 598 -5.03 23.22 -9.49
N VAL A 599 -4.55 22.27 -8.70
CA VAL A 599 -4.42 22.33 -7.24
C VAL A 599 -3.01 21.96 -6.78
N SER A 600 -2.65 22.44 -5.59
CA SER A 600 -1.54 21.99 -4.76
C SER A 600 -2.03 20.92 -3.77
N LEU A 601 -1.32 19.81 -3.68
CA LEU A 601 -1.51 18.77 -2.65
C LEU A 601 -0.44 18.90 -1.55
N TRP A 602 -0.14 20.15 -1.17
CA TRP A 602 0.89 20.55 -0.20
C TRP A 602 2.33 20.23 -0.62
N GLU A 603 3.25 20.65 0.25
CA GLU A 603 4.69 20.56 0.03
C GLU A 603 5.35 19.41 0.82
N ARG A 604 6.50 18.97 0.30
CA ARG A 604 7.40 17.98 0.91
C ARG A 604 8.78 18.61 1.10
N ASP A 605 9.48 18.25 2.16
CA ASP A 605 10.90 18.54 2.33
C ASP A 605 11.73 17.31 1.94
N CYS A 606 12.65 17.51 1.01
CA CYS A 606 13.54 16.50 0.44
C CYS A 606 15.03 16.83 0.70
N SER A 607 15.31 17.70 1.67
CA SER A 607 16.65 18.24 1.91
C SER A 607 17.68 17.18 2.32
N VAL A 608 17.25 16.07 2.92
CA VAL A 608 18.16 14.98 3.31
C VAL A 608 18.50 14.14 2.08
N GLN A 609 19.55 14.56 1.38
CA GLN A 609 20.02 13.95 0.13
C GLN A 609 21.52 13.63 0.15
N ARG A 610 21.89 12.51 -0.49
CA ARG A 610 23.27 12.08 -0.75
C ARG A 610 23.62 12.39 -2.20
N ARG A 611 24.55 13.32 -2.47
CA ARG A 611 25.03 13.64 -3.84
C ARG A 611 23.87 13.87 -4.84
N ASN A 612 22.84 14.62 -4.43
CA ASN A 612 21.60 14.90 -5.18
C ASN A 612 20.62 13.73 -5.34
N GLN A 613 20.83 12.60 -4.66
CA GLN A 613 19.85 11.53 -4.50
C GLN A 613 19.12 11.71 -3.17
N LYS A 614 17.78 11.84 -3.18
CA LYS A 614 16.95 11.97 -1.98
C LYS A 614 16.98 10.66 -1.17
N ILE A 615 16.98 10.75 0.17
CA ILE A 615 17.25 9.62 1.09
C ILE A 615 16.15 9.45 2.14
N ILE A 616 15.78 10.56 2.80
CA ILE A 616 14.61 10.67 3.68
C ILE A 616 13.86 11.93 3.28
N GLU A 617 12.55 11.81 3.14
CA GLU A 617 11.64 12.87 2.75
C GLU A 617 10.54 13.01 3.80
N GLU A 618 9.98 14.21 3.96
CA GLU A 618 8.91 14.46 4.93
C GLU A 618 7.83 15.42 4.42
N ALA A 619 6.60 15.24 4.92
CA ALA A 619 5.45 16.08 4.56
C ALA A 619 4.56 16.31 5.79
N PRO A 620 4.06 17.54 6.04
CA PRO A 620 4.43 18.79 5.39
C PRO A 620 5.90 19.18 5.67
N ALA A 621 6.44 20.17 4.96
CA ALA A 621 7.79 20.65 5.23
C ALA A 621 7.86 21.39 6.59
N PRO A 622 8.83 21.07 7.46
CA PRO A 622 8.87 21.59 8.81
C PRO A 622 9.16 23.10 8.86
N GLY A 623 8.59 23.79 9.83
CA GLY A 623 8.91 25.20 10.14
C GLY A 623 8.37 26.26 9.16
N LEU A 624 7.72 25.89 8.06
CA LEU A 624 7.11 26.88 7.16
C LEU A 624 5.81 27.45 7.76
N SER A 625 5.65 28.77 7.77
CA SER A 625 4.41 29.42 8.22
C SER A 625 3.20 29.09 7.32
N PRO A 626 1.96 29.25 7.81
CA PRO A 626 0.76 29.07 6.99
C PRO A 626 0.73 29.96 5.73
N GLU A 627 1.18 31.21 5.85
CA GLU A 627 1.21 32.20 4.78
C GLU A 627 2.27 31.86 3.73
N LEU A 628 3.46 31.46 4.19
CA LEU A 628 4.57 31.02 3.35
C LEU A 628 4.21 29.75 2.55
N ARG A 629 3.55 28.79 3.21
CA ARG A 629 3.00 27.58 2.58
C ARG A 629 1.93 27.91 1.54
N ALA A 630 1.05 28.87 1.83
CA ALA A 630 0.03 29.33 0.90
C ALA A 630 0.62 29.99 -0.36
N ASP A 631 1.63 30.87 -0.22
CA ASP A 631 2.30 31.48 -1.38
C ASP A 631 3.08 30.42 -2.19
N LEU A 632 3.85 29.54 -1.53
CA LEU A 632 4.56 28.44 -2.17
C LEU A 632 3.60 27.55 -3.01
N GLY A 633 2.46 27.18 -2.45
CA GLY A 633 1.39 26.45 -3.15
C GLY A 633 0.80 27.24 -4.32
N ALA A 634 0.52 28.53 -4.13
CA ALA A 634 0.00 29.40 -5.19
C ALA A 634 1.01 29.57 -6.35
N LYS A 635 2.31 29.66 -6.06
CA LYS A 635 3.37 29.69 -7.09
C LYS A 635 3.50 28.38 -7.84
N ALA A 636 3.36 27.23 -7.17
CA ALA A 636 3.35 25.94 -7.83
C ALA A 636 2.13 25.76 -8.77
N ILE A 637 0.95 26.23 -8.36
CA ILE A 637 -0.25 26.27 -9.20
C ILE A 637 -0.06 27.20 -10.40
N ALA A 638 0.56 28.37 -10.20
CA ALA A 638 0.89 29.30 -11.30
C ALA A 638 1.88 28.67 -12.30
N ALA A 639 2.92 27.98 -11.83
CA ALA A 639 3.88 27.25 -12.65
C ALA A 639 3.19 26.19 -13.54
N ALA A 640 2.34 25.34 -12.94
CA ALA A 640 1.61 24.31 -13.66
C ALA A 640 0.59 24.88 -14.66
N LYS A 641 -0.09 25.98 -14.33
CA LYS A 641 -0.98 26.69 -15.27
C LYS A 641 -0.22 27.30 -16.45
N ALA A 642 0.97 27.85 -16.23
CA ALA A 642 1.76 28.49 -17.27
C ALA A 642 2.19 27.54 -18.41
N VAL A 643 2.26 26.24 -18.16
CA VAL A 643 2.61 25.20 -19.16
C VAL A 643 1.42 24.38 -19.67
N ASN A 644 0.20 24.67 -19.20
CA ASN A 644 -1.00 23.85 -19.42
C ASN A 644 -0.78 22.39 -18.99
N TYR A 645 -0.31 22.21 -17.74
CA TYR A 645 0.00 20.90 -17.18
C TYR A 645 -1.25 20.01 -17.02
N VAL A 646 -1.08 18.68 -17.03
CA VAL A 646 -2.15 17.68 -16.80
C VAL A 646 -1.58 16.51 -15.98
N GLY A 647 -2.40 15.95 -15.08
CA GLY A 647 -2.04 14.84 -14.20
C GLY A 647 -1.18 15.28 -13.00
N ALA A 648 -0.45 14.32 -12.41
CA ALA A 648 0.47 14.56 -11.31
C ALA A 648 1.77 15.22 -11.80
N GLY A 649 2.24 16.24 -11.09
CA GLY A 649 3.54 16.88 -11.31
C GLY A 649 4.15 17.38 -10.00
N THR A 650 5.40 17.82 -10.02
CA THR A 650 6.02 18.40 -8.82
C THR A 650 6.91 19.58 -9.17
N VAL A 651 6.68 20.70 -8.51
CA VAL A 651 7.45 21.93 -8.67
C VAL A 651 8.49 21.98 -7.54
N GLU A 652 9.77 21.82 -7.89
CA GLU A 652 10.86 21.81 -6.92
C GLU A 652 11.39 23.24 -6.69
N PHE A 653 11.50 23.64 -5.42
CA PHE A 653 12.03 24.93 -5.01
C PHE A 653 13.26 24.76 -4.10
N ILE A 654 14.19 25.70 -4.22
CA ILE A 654 15.23 25.93 -3.22
C ILE A 654 14.68 26.96 -2.23
N PHE A 655 14.54 26.57 -0.97
CA PHE A 655 14.20 27.46 0.15
C PHE A 655 15.47 27.87 0.90
N ASP A 656 15.61 29.16 1.16
CA ASP A 656 16.73 29.78 1.87
C ASP A 656 16.37 29.95 3.35
N ASN A 657 16.99 29.15 4.24
CA ASN A 657 16.73 29.22 5.68
C ASN A 657 17.13 30.57 6.29
N ASP A 658 18.10 31.30 5.72
CA ASP A 658 18.59 32.57 6.28
C ASP A 658 17.73 33.79 5.88
N THR A 659 16.92 33.69 4.82
CA THR A 659 16.07 34.80 4.35
C THR A 659 14.57 34.46 4.18
N GLU A 660 14.18 33.22 4.49
CA GLU A 660 12.82 32.66 4.33
C GLU A 660 12.23 32.77 2.91
N LYS A 661 13.09 32.88 1.89
CA LYS A 661 12.70 32.99 0.48
C LYS A 661 12.81 31.66 -0.22
N PHE A 662 11.85 31.38 -1.09
CA PHE A 662 11.89 30.24 -1.99
C PHE A 662 12.09 30.68 -3.45
N TYR A 663 12.74 29.82 -4.22
CA TYR A 663 13.07 30.05 -5.63
C TYR A 663 12.88 28.77 -6.43
N PHE A 664 12.17 28.86 -7.56
CA PHE A 664 11.97 27.77 -8.50
C PHE A 664 13.31 27.21 -8.99
N MET A 665 13.46 25.88 -8.91
CA MET A 665 14.60 25.14 -9.42
C MET A 665 14.26 24.45 -10.74
N GLU A 666 13.28 23.55 -10.72
CA GLU A 666 12.76 22.83 -11.89
C GLU A 666 11.35 22.27 -11.63
N MET A 667 10.70 21.72 -12.65
CA MET A 667 9.41 21.04 -12.53
C MET A 667 9.54 19.62 -13.08
N ASN A 668 9.37 18.62 -12.22
CA ASN A 668 9.36 17.22 -12.61
C ASN A 668 8.00 16.88 -13.24
N THR A 669 8.02 16.39 -14.47
CA THR A 669 6.87 16.26 -15.37
C THR A 669 6.20 14.88 -15.27
N ARG A 670 6.05 14.41 -14.03
CA ARG A 670 5.65 13.05 -13.66
C ARG A 670 5.22 12.98 -12.19
N LEU A 671 4.74 11.81 -11.79
CA LEU A 671 4.66 11.43 -10.37
C LEU A 671 6.09 11.36 -9.77
N GLN A 672 6.28 11.87 -8.55
CA GLN A 672 7.52 11.67 -7.79
C GLN A 672 7.59 10.27 -7.16
N VAL A 673 8.78 9.85 -6.74
CA VAL A 673 8.96 8.58 -6.01
C VAL A 673 8.30 8.70 -4.64
N GLU A 674 8.60 9.82 -3.98
CA GLU A 674 8.18 10.34 -2.68
C GLU A 674 6.73 10.87 -2.64
N HIS A 675 5.89 10.54 -3.62
CA HIS A 675 4.46 10.83 -3.56
C HIS A 675 3.73 10.22 -2.33
N PRO A 676 4.10 9.04 -1.77
CA PRO A 676 3.35 8.43 -0.67
C PRO A 676 3.23 9.29 0.58
N ILE A 677 4.21 10.13 0.92
CA ILE A 677 4.10 11.04 2.08
C ILE A 677 3.05 12.14 1.84
N THR A 678 2.88 12.62 0.61
CA THR A 678 1.72 13.46 0.25
C THR A 678 0.42 12.67 0.36
N GLU A 679 0.38 11.41 -0.07
CA GLU A 679 -0.81 10.55 0.11
C GLU A 679 -1.15 10.44 1.60
N MET A 680 -0.18 10.16 2.47
CA MET A 680 -0.42 9.99 3.91
C MET A 680 -0.98 11.24 4.61
N ILE A 681 -0.57 12.46 4.23
CA ILE A 681 -1.11 13.70 4.83
C ILE A 681 -2.40 14.21 4.19
N THR A 682 -2.74 13.78 2.97
CA THR A 682 -3.97 14.19 2.25
C THR A 682 -5.08 13.14 2.24
N GLY A 683 -4.74 11.87 2.49
CA GLY A 683 -5.66 10.74 2.35
C GLY A 683 -6.04 10.41 0.90
N LEU A 684 -5.32 10.96 -0.07
CA LEU A 684 -5.59 10.83 -1.51
C LEU A 684 -4.73 9.75 -2.16
N ASP A 685 -5.32 9.02 -3.11
CA ASP A 685 -4.61 8.12 -4.01
C ASP A 685 -4.26 8.89 -5.29
N LEU A 686 -3.00 9.30 -5.42
CA LEU A 686 -2.55 10.16 -6.53
C LEU A 686 -2.55 9.40 -7.87
N VAL A 687 -2.40 8.07 -7.83
CA VAL A 687 -2.52 7.22 -9.03
C VAL A 687 -3.98 7.09 -9.46
N GLU A 688 -4.93 7.06 -8.52
CA GLU A 688 -6.37 7.09 -8.84
C GLU A 688 -6.72 8.41 -9.54
N TRP A 689 -6.28 9.53 -8.99
CA TRP A 689 -6.44 10.84 -9.63
C TRP A 689 -5.78 10.90 -11.02
N GLN A 690 -4.63 10.23 -11.23
CA GLN A 690 -3.98 10.19 -12.55
C GLN A 690 -4.84 9.41 -13.57
N LEU A 691 -5.51 8.34 -13.16
CA LEU A 691 -6.39 7.52 -14.00
C LEU A 691 -7.71 8.24 -14.30
N GLU A 692 -8.29 8.93 -13.32
CA GLU A 692 -9.50 9.74 -13.49
C GLU A 692 -9.28 10.94 -14.43
N VAL A 693 -8.19 11.69 -14.24
CA VAL A 693 -7.83 12.80 -15.15
C VAL A 693 -7.53 12.28 -16.56
N ALA A 694 -6.86 11.13 -16.70
CA ALA A 694 -6.61 10.52 -18.00
C ALA A 694 -7.90 10.00 -18.69
N ALA A 695 -8.99 9.78 -17.94
CA ALA A 695 -10.32 9.51 -18.48
C ALA A 695 -11.08 10.78 -18.90
N GLY A 696 -10.52 11.98 -18.63
CA GLY A 696 -11.16 13.26 -18.87
C GLY A 696 -12.15 13.71 -17.78
N ASN A 697 -12.15 13.06 -16.61
CA ASN A 697 -12.93 13.51 -15.46
C ASN A 697 -12.25 14.72 -14.76
N PRO A 698 -13.02 15.59 -14.09
CA PRO A 698 -12.48 16.73 -13.34
C PRO A 698 -11.70 16.29 -12.10
N LEU A 699 -10.89 17.19 -11.53
CA LEU A 699 -10.31 17.00 -10.19
C LEU A 699 -11.42 16.74 -9.14
N PRO A 700 -11.30 15.71 -8.28
CA PRO A 700 -12.32 15.40 -7.27
C PRO A 700 -12.50 16.44 -6.16
N LEU A 701 -11.46 17.21 -5.83
CA LEU A 701 -11.48 18.24 -4.78
C LEU A 701 -10.95 19.58 -5.29
N SER A 702 -11.38 20.66 -4.66
CA SER A 702 -10.87 22.02 -4.85
C SER A 702 -9.73 22.33 -3.87
N GLN A 703 -9.03 23.45 -4.05
CA GLN A 703 -7.85 23.76 -3.25
C GLN A 703 -8.14 23.85 -1.75
N GLU A 704 -9.23 24.50 -1.41
CA GLU A 704 -9.70 24.76 -0.04
C GLU A 704 -10.37 23.54 0.64
N THR A 705 -10.61 22.45 -0.08
CA THR A 705 -11.20 21.20 0.46
C THR A 705 -10.19 20.08 0.67
N ILE A 706 -9.01 20.14 0.04
CA ILE A 706 -7.92 19.16 0.23
C ILE A 706 -7.39 19.24 1.68
N PRO A 707 -7.38 18.14 2.44
CA PRO A 707 -6.96 18.16 3.83
C PRO A 707 -5.43 18.11 3.97
N MET A 708 -4.93 18.52 5.14
CA MET A 708 -3.54 18.34 5.59
C MET A 708 -3.59 17.84 7.03
N VAL A 709 -3.30 16.56 7.25
CA VAL A 709 -3.45 15.89 8.55
C VAL A 709 -2.15 15.21 8.97
N GLY A 710 -1.67 15.53 10.17
CA GLY A 710 -0.49 14.91 10.77
C GLY A 710 0.82 15.19 10.02
N HIS A 711 1.79 14.30 10.18
CA HIS A 711 3.12 14.38 9.58
C HIS A 711 3.58 13.00 9.09
N ALA A 712 4.18 12.94 7.91
CA ALA A 712 4.66 11.73 7.27
C ALA A 712 6.17 11.78 6.99
N PHE A 713 6.82 10.62 7.01
CA PHE A 713 8.19 10.42 6.53
C PHE A 713 8.25 9.25 5.54
N GLU A 714 9.09 9.37 4.51
CA GLU A 714 9.56 8.27 3.67
C GLU A 714 11.06 8.04 3.91
N ALA A 715 11.51 6.80 3.82
CA ALA A 715 12.93 6.45 3.78
C ALA A 715 13.18 5.42 2.67
N ARG A 716 14.13 5.73 1.78
CA ARG A 716 14.46 4.87 0.63
C ARG A 716 15.48 3.80 1.02
N ILE A 717 15.04 2.55 1.05
CA ILE A 717 15.89 1.39 1.37
C ILE A 717 16.67 1.00 0.11
N TYR A 718 17.94 1.40 0.04
CA TYR A 718 18.84 1.11 -1.07
C TYR A 718 19.73 -0.10 -0.77
N ALA A 719 19.95 -0.94 -1.79
CA ALA A 719 21.05 -1.90 -1.86
C ALA A 719 22.37 -1.15 -2.11
N GLU A 720 22.95 -0.62 -1.05
CA GLU A 720 24.20 0.14 -1.07
C GLU A 720 24.97 -0.07 0.23
N ASN A 721 26.28 0.18 0.23
CA ASN A 721 27.15 0.11 1.41
C ASN A 721 27.57 1.53 1.86
N PRO A 722 26.87 2.16 2.83
CA PRO A 722 27.17 3.53 3.26
C PRO A 722 28.61 3.74 3.74
N ARG A 723 29.22 2.73 4.37
CA ARG A 723 30.61 2.80 4.88
C ARG A 723 31.62 2.73 3.73
N ASN A 724 31.33 1.98 2.66
CA ASN A 724 32.11 2.00 1.43
C ASN A 724 31.64 3.13 0.49
N ASN A 725 31.55 4.36 1.02
CA ASN A 725 31.15 5.58 0.29
C ASN A 725 29.79 5.46 -0.47
N PHE A 726 28.86 4.62 0.03
CA PHE A 726 27.58 4.34 -0.63
C PHE A 726 27.78 3.85 -2.08
N LEU A 727 28.72 2.91 -2.28
CA LEU A 727 28.74 2.10 -3.49
C LEU A 727 27.50 1.18 -3.50
N PRO A 728 26.77 1.07 -4.63
CA PRO A 728 25.69 0.11 -4.78
C PRO A 728 26.14 -1.34 -4.60
N ASP A 729 25.21 -2.22 -4.24
CA ASP A 729 25.43 -3.65 -4.04
C ASP A 729 24.35 -4.46 -4.81
N SER A 730 24.66 -5.71 -5.17
CA SER A 730 23.80 -6.54 -6.00
C SER A 730 23.98 -8.03 -5.66
N GLY A 731 22.88 -8.77 -5.54
CA GLY A 731 22.89 -10.17 -5.12
C GLY A 731 21.51 -10.63 -4.67
N THR A 732 21.41 -11.90 -4.29
CA THR A 732 20.14 -12.50 -3.83
C THR A 732 19.80 -12.02 -2.42
N LEU A 733 18.55 -11.60 -2.18
CA LEU A 733 18.01 -11.31 -0.86
C LEU A 733 17.82 -12.61 -0.05
N LEU A 734 18.90 -13.12 0.56
CA LEU A 734 18.93 -14.38 1.30
C LEU A 734 17.99 -14.38 2.51
N TYR A 735 17.88 -13.24 3.20
CA TYR A 735 16.86 -13.01 4.23
C TYR A 735 16.31 -11.60 4.11
N LEU A 736 14.99 -11.48 4.20
CA LEU A 736 14.27 -10.21 4.22
C LEU A 736 13.17 -10.27 5.29
N SER A 737 13.32 -9.49 6.35
CA SER A 737 12.23 -9.12 7.26
C SER A 737 11.92 -7.64 7.05
N THR A 738 10.64 -7.30 6.90
CA THR A 738 10.17 -5.92 6.85
C THR A 738 9.39 -5.60 8.12
N PRO A 739 9.33 -4.32 8.55
CA PRO A 739 8.29 -3.89 9.47
C PRO A 739 6.91 -4.17 8.85
N GLU A 740 5.91 -4.36 9.71
CA GLU A 740 4.57 -4.71 9.24
C GLU A 740 3.78 -3.47 8.76
N PRO A 741 3.31 -3.45 7.50
CA PRO A 741 2.43 -2.38 7.03
C PRO A 741 1.07 -2.48 7.71
N THR A 742 0.68 -1.46 8.47
CA THR A 742 -0.71 -1.33 8.95
C THR A 742 -1.65 -0.84 7.83
N HIS A 743 -1.09 -0.25 6.76
CA HIS A 743 -1.84 0.35 5.66
C HIS A 743 -1.21 0.01 4.29
N ILE A 744 -2.06 -0.17 3.26
CA ILE A 744 -1.67 -0.40 1.85
C ILE A 744 -1.80 0.89 1.00
N PHE A 745 -2.80 1.70 1.33
CA PHE A 745 -3.06 3.05 0.80
C PHE A 745 -3.13 4.02 1.98
N ALA A 746 -3.08 5.33 1.73
CA ALA A 746 -3.31 6.31 2.78
C ALA A 746 -4.74 6.20 3.38
N PRO A 747 -4.91 6.45 4.69
CA PRO A 747 -6.24 6.52 5.31
C PRO A 747 -6.98 7.75 4.78
N THR A 748 -8.30 7.65 4.58
CA THR A 748 -9.14 8.78 4.17
C THR A 748 -9.35 9.77 5.31
N TYR A 749 -9.41 11.06 4.99
CA TYR A 749 -9.79 12.14 5.91
C TYR A 749 -11.01 12.90 5.40
N PRO A 750 -11.83 13.49 6.29
CA PRO A 750 -12.93 14.36 5.90
C PRO A 750 -12.48 15.58 5.09
N SER A 751 -13.31 15.99 4.14
CA SER A 751 -13.12 17.23 3.36
C SER A 751 -13.34 18.48 4.23
N GLN A 752 -12.47 19.49 4.12
CA GLN A 752 -12.56 20.70 4.94
C GLN A 752 -13.59 21.71 4.37
N THR A 753 -14.79 21.76 4.94
CA THR A 753 -15.81 22.77 4.62
C THR A 753 -15.65 24.06 5.43
N ARG A 754 -14.71 24.92 5.03
CA ARG A 754 -14.67 26.32 5.51
C ARG A 754 -15.76 27.16 4.82
N THR A 755 -16.61 27.84 5.59
CA THR A 755 -17.64 28.76 5.07
C THR A 755 -17.01 30.03 4.49
N ALA A 756 -17.14 30.23 3.17
CA ALA A 756 -16.53 31.34 2.47
C ALA A 756 -17.23 32.69 2.75
N THR A 757 -16.66 33.51 3.64
CA THR A 757 -17.17 34.86 3.97
C THR A 757 -16.12 36.00 3.89
N SER A 758 -15.14 35.90 2.99
CA SER A 758 -14.46 37.06 2.39
C SER A 758 -13.86 36.70 1.03
N SER A 759 -13.59 37.71 0.20
CA SER A 759 -13.07 37.55 -1.18
C SER A 759 -11.54 37.65 -1.26
N ASP A 760 -10.83 37.38 -0.15
CA ASP A 760 -9.40 37.65 -0.01
C ASP A 760 -8.56 36.37 -0.07
N TYR A 761 -7.84 36.20 -1.18
CA TYR A 761 -6.89 35.09 -1.40
C TYR A 761 -5.72 35.04 -0.39
N THR A 762 -5.57 36.06 0.45
CA THR A 762 -4.60 36.10 1.56
C THR A 762 -5.02 35.28 2.78
N ALA A 763 -6.27 34.80 2.85
CA ALA A 763 -6.80 34.01 3.96
C ALA A 763 -6.50 32.49 3.89
N LEU A 764 -5.60 32.06 3.00
CA LEU A 764 -5.17 30.65 2.84
C LEU A 764 -4.30 30.11 3.98
N GLY A 765 -4.30 30.77 5.14
CA GLY A 765 -3.69 30.27 6.37
C GLY A 765 -4.34 28.95 6.81
N ALA A 766 -3.61 27.85 6.60
CA ALA A 766 -3.85 26.61 7.32
C ALA A 766 -3.70 26.88 8.82
N SER A 767 -4.80 26.72 9.57
CA SER A 767 -4.67 26.55 11.01
C SER A 767 -3.91 25.24 11.24
N GLU A 768 -2.87 25.25 12.06
CA GLU A 768 -2.26 24.00 12.55
C GLU A 768 -3.38 23.07 13.00
N SER A 769 -3.41 21.82 12.51
CA SER A 769 -4.51 20.88 12.76
C SER A 769 -4.47 20.29 14.17
N SER A 770 -4.28 21.15 15.17
CA SER A 770 -4.50 20.90 16.58
C SER A 770 -6.00 20.95 16.92
N ASP A 771 -6.81 20.25 16.12
CA ASP A 771 -8.12 19.82 16.58
C ASP A 771 -7.91 18.58 17.47
N PRO A 772 -8.05 18.68 18.80
CA PRO A 772 -7.77 17.58 19.70
C PRO A 772 -8.82 16.45 19.62
N SER A 773 -9.88 16.59 18.82
CA SER A 773 -10.86 15.53 18.57
C SER A 773 -10.42 14.54 17.48
N LEU A 774 -9.51 14.94 16.59
CA LEU A 774 -9.11 14.16 15.41
C LEU A 774 -8.10 13.06 15.80
N GLN A 775 -8.61 11.92 16.28
CA GLN A 775 -7.81 10.77 16.73
C GLN A 775 -7.14 10.02 15.57
N LEU A 776 -6.09 10.60 15.00
CA LEU A 776 -5.24 9.91 14.03
C LEU A 776 -4.57 8.68 14.68
N THR A 777 -4.69 7.53 14.02
CA THR A 777 -3.94 6.32 14.40
C THR A 777 -2.59 6.27 13.68
N PRO A 778 -1.46 6.11 14.41
CA PRO A 778 -0.15 5.83 13.83
C PRO A 778 -0.17 4.77 12.72
N SER A 779 0.37 5.10 11.55
CA SER A 779 0.35 4.21 10.38
C SER A 779 1.72 3.98 9.75
N LEU A 780 1.85 2.80 9.14
CA LEU A 780 3.06 2.32 8.46
C LEU A 780 2.64 1.66 7.14
N ARG A 781 3.35 2.00 6.07
CA ARG A 781 3.15 1.50 4.71
C ARG A 781 4.51 1.16 4.11
N VAL A 782 4.62 0.03 3.41
CA VAL A 782 5.86 -0.38 2.72
C VAL A 782 5.57 -0.56 1.24
N GLU A 783 6.25 0.22 0.41
CA GLU A 783 6.20 0.12 -1.04
C GLU A 783 7.44 -0.66 -1.50
N GLN A 784 7.28 -1.90 -1.98
CA GLN A 784 8.41 -2.78 -2.31
C GLN A 784 8.26 -3.45 -3.68
N GLY A 785 9.38 -3.63 -4.38
CA GLY A 785 9.45 -4.32 -5.68
C GLY A 785 10.01 -5.75 -5.61
N PHE A 786 10.58 -6.13 -4.47
CA PHE A 786 11.35 -7.37 -4.27
C PHE A 786 10.87 -8.13 -3.02
N THR A 787 11.20 -9.41 -2.95
CA THR A 787 10.92 -10.30 -1.81
C THR A 787 12.15 -11.12 -1.46
N GLN A 788 12.15 -11.83 -0.33
CA GLN A 788 13.18 -12.83 -0.05
C GLN A 788 13.35 -13.80 -1.23
N GLY A 789 14.59 -14.15 -1.56
CA GLY A 789 14.96 -14.96 -2.72
C GLY A 789 15.06 -14.21 -4.05
N ALA A 790 14.64 -12.94 -4.14
CA ALA A 790 14.82 -12.14 -5.35
C ALA A 790 16.28 -11.71 -5.55
N LEU A 791 16.70 -11.59 -6.81
CA LEU A 791 18.02 -11.08 -7.21
C LEU A 791 17.95 -9.57 -7.43
N ILE A 792 18.72 -8.81 -6.66
CA ILE A 792 19.03 -7.41 -6.98
C ILE A 792 20.10 -7.42 -8.07
N GLY A 793 19.77 -6.98 -9.29
CA GLY A 793 20.67 -6.96 -10.45
C GLY A 793 21.25 -5.57 -10.75
N VAL A 794 22.42 -5.53 -11.41
CA VAL A 794 23.17 -4.28 -11.68
C VAL A 794 22.56 -3.37 -12.74
N PHE A 795 21.49 -3.77 -13.45
CA PHE A 795 20.96 -3.02 -14.61
C PHE A 795 20.01 -1.86 -14.22
N TYR A 796 19.58 -1.81 -12.97
CA TYR A 796 18.53 -0.91 -12.48
C TYR A 796 18.99 -0.07 -11.29
N ASP A 797 18.05 0.61 -10.64
CA ASP A 797 18.30 1.42 -9.45
C ASP A 797 18.35 0.52 -8.19
N PRO A 798 19.20 0.83 -7.18
CA PRO A 798 19.33 -0.02 -5.98
C PRO A 798 18.12 -0.05 -5.03
N MET A 799 17.04 0.71 -5.28
CA MET A 799 15.93 0.83 -4.33
C MET A 799 15.14 -0.48 -4.19
N ILE A 800 15.30 -1.13 -3.03
CA ILE A 800 14.59 -2.36 -2.65
C ILE A 800 13.12 -2.04 -2.30
N ALA A 801 12.95 -0.99 -1.48
CA ALA A 801 11.67 -0.57 -0.94
C ALA A 801 11.69 0.88 -0.45
N LYS A 802 10.52 1.43 -0.16
CA LYS A 802 10.30 2.70 0.53
C LYS A 802 9.51 2.40 1.81
N VAL A 803 10.03 2.83 2.96
CA VAL A 803 9.34 2.71 4.25
C VAL A 803 8.67 4.04 4.52
N VAL A 804 7.34 4.05 4.53
CA VAL A 804 6.50 5.24 4.70
C VAL A 804 5.80 5.14 6.04
N VAL A 805 5.87 6.19 6.84
CA VAL A 805 5.21 6.26 8.15
C VAL A 805 4.46 7.56 8.31
N HIS A 806 3.42 7.55 9.14
CA HIS A 806 2.63 8.73 9.43
C HIS A 806 2.12 8.71 10.87
N GLY A 807 2.12 9.89 11.49
CA GLY A 807 1.72 10.10 12.88
C GLY A 807 1.13 11.49 13.06
N ARG A 808 0.56 11.77 14.23
CA ARG A 808 -0.18 13.02 14.47
C ARG A 808 0.70 14.28 14.44
N ASP A 809 1.99 14.09 14.66
CA ASP A 809 3.02 15.11 14.74
C ASP A 809 4.36 14.53 14.26
N ARG A 810 5.31 15.41 13.91
CA ARG A 810 6.65 15.03 13.41
C ARG A 810 7.43 14.13 14.38
N THR A 811 7.25 14.28 15.69
CA THR A 811 7.96 13.48 16.70
C THR A 811 7.40 12.06 16.75
N GLU A 812 6.08 11.90 16.67
CA GLU A 812 5.45 10.60 16.56
C GLU A 812 5.80 9.89 15.25
N ALA A 813 5.69 10.58 14.12
CA ALA A 813 6.06 10.03 12.82
C ALA A 813 7.53 9.53 12.82
N LEU A 814 8.46 10.32 13.37
CA LEU A 814 9.87 9.95 13.48
C LEU A 814 10.11 8.79 14.46
N ARG A 815 9.32 8.68 15.54
CA ARG A 815 9.33 7.52 16.45
C ARG A 815 8.91 6.23 15.73
N ILE A 816 7.91 6.31 14.85
CA ILE A 816 7.46 5.16 14.04
C ILE A 816 8.54 4.81 13.02
N LEU A 817 9.14 5.79 12.31
CA LEU A 817 10.20 5.55 11.33
C LEU A 817 11.38 4.79 11.94
N ARG A 818 11.84 5.21 13.13
CA ARG A 818 12.95 4.55 13.82
C ARG A 818 12.63 3.10 14.16
N LYS A 819 11.45 2.83 14.72
CA LYS A 819 10.98 1.45 14.97
C LYS A 819 10.87 0.63 13.68
N ALA A 820 10.37 1.23 12.60
CA ALA A 820 10.24 0.57 11.31
C ALA A 820 11.61 0.14 10.74
N LEU A 821 12.64 0.98 10.91
CA LEU A 821 14.02 0.70 10.52
C LEU A 821 14.72 -0.28 11.48
N ASP A 822 14.35 -0.31 12.77
CA ASP A 822 14.79 -1.34 13.73
C ASP A 822 14.22 -2.75 13.38
N GLU A 823 13.12 -2.83 12.64
CA GLU A 823 12.44 -4.07 12.23
C GLU A 823 12.76 -4.51 10.77
N TYR A 824 13.50 -3.68 10.01
CA TYR A 824 13.88 -3.95 8.62
C TYR A 824 15.23 -4.68 8.55
N HIS A 825 15.22 -6.00 8.35
CA HIS A 825 16.43 -6.83 8.33
C HIS A 825 16.73 -7.39 6.92
N VAL A 826 17.95 -7.18 6.42
CA VAL A 826 18.40 -7.69 5.11
C VAL A 826 19.73 -8.44 5.21
N VAL A 827 19.79 -9.62 4.60
CA VAL A 827 21.01 -10.42 4.38
C VAL A 827 21.08 -10.85 2.91
N GLY A 828 22.30 -10.92 2.37
CA GLY A 828 22.56 -11.14 0.95
C GLY A 828 23.30 -9.96 0.33
N VAL A 829 22.73 -8.75 0.46
CA VAL A 829 23.34 -7.48 0.05
C VAL A 829 23.57 -6.54 1.24
N SER A 830 24.47 -5.59 1.06
CA SER A 830 24.61 -4.37 1.86
C SER A 830 23.37 -3.50 1.72
N THR A 831 22.99 -2.78 2.78
CA THR A 831 21.88 -1.83 2.73
C THR A 831 22.14 -0.61 3.60
N ASN A 832 21.43 0.48 3.29
CA ASN A 832 21.51 1.73 4.03
C ASN A 832 20.66 1.81 5.31
N VAL A 833 19.92 0.76 5.69
CA VAL A 833 19.00 0.76 6.86
C VAL A 833 19.65 1.28 8.14
N GLU A 834 20.85 0.80 8.46
CA GLU A 834 21.56 1.22 9.69
C GLU A 834 21.97 2.70 9.66
N PHE A 835 22.28 3.23 8.47
CA PHE A 835 22.58 4.65 8.25
C PHE A 835 21.31 5.51 8.34
N LEU A 836 20.21 5.10 7.68
CA LEU A 836 18.89 5.73 7.80
C LEU A 836 18.46 5.84 9.26
N ARG A 837 18.66 4.78 10.05
CA ARG A 837 18.33 4.77 11.48
C ARG A 837 19.18 5.76 12.29
N ARG A 838 20.50 5.86 12.01
CA ARG A 838 21.36 6.88 12.65
C ARG A 838 20.92 8.29 12.28
N LEU A 839 20.50 8.51 11.04
CA LEU A 839 20.00 9.81 10.55
C LEU A 839 18.68 10.20 11.22
N ALA A 840 17.70 9.29 11.23
CA ALA A 840 16.43 9.47 11.95
C ALA A 840 16.62 9.63 13.48
N GLY A 841 17.74 9.14 14.03
CA GLY A 841 18.14 9.34 15.41
C GLY A 841 19.00 10.57 15.69
N ASN A 842 19.41 11.33 14.67
CA ASN A 842 20.30 12.49 14.83
C ASN A 842 19.58 13.67 15.48
N LYS A 843 20.25 14.39 16.40
CA LYS A 843 19.63 15.51 17.12
C LYS A 843 19.17 16.63 16.20
N ASP A 844 19.97 17.04 15.22
CA ASP A 844 19.59 18.17 14.36
C ASP A 844 18.51 17.78 13.34
N PHE A 845 18.42 16.49 12.98
CA PHE A 845 17.26 15.97 12.24
C PHE A 845 15.98 15.95 13.10
N ILE A 846 16.07 15.55 14.37
CA ILE A 846 14.95 15.59 15.33
C ILE A 846 14.49 17.05 15.57
N ASP A 847 15.43 17.98 15.77
CA ASP A 847 15.20 19.42 15.93
C ASP A 847 14.76 20.12 14.61
N ALA A 848 14.55 19.38 13.51
CA ALA A 848 14.12 19.85 12.19
C ALA A 848 15.08 20.84 11.48
N LYS A 849 16.37 20.84 11.81
CA LYS A 849 17.41 21.66 11.20
C LYS A 849 17.94 21.02 9.90
N VAL A 850 17.05 20.85 8.93
CA VAL A 850 17.34 20.19 7.64
C VAL A 850 17.87 21.19 6.61
N GLU A 851 18.82 20.72 5.79
CA GLU A 851 19.46 21.45 4.69
C GLU A 851 20.13 20.43 3.74
N THR A 852 20.41 20.79 2.48
CA THR A 852 21.02 19.83 1.52
C THR A 852 22.47 19.44 1.85
N GLY A 853 23.10 20.10 2.83
CA GLY A 853 24.42 19.79 3.38
C GLY A 853 24.42 18.81 4.56
N PHE A 854 23.25 18.31 5.00
CA PHE A 854 23.10 17.59 6.27
C PHE A 854 24.03 16.37 6.43
N ILE A 855 24.11 15.48 5.43
CA ILE A 855 24.88 14.24 5.54
C ILE A 855 26.41 14.50 5.65
N PRO A 856 27.03 15.38 4.82
CA PRO A 856 28.39 15.84 5.04
C PRO A 856 28.64 16.50 6.42
N LYS A 857 27.72 17.36 6.87
CA LYS A 857 27.83 18.10 8.13
C LYS A 857 27.86 17.20 9.37
N HIS A 858 26.99 16.19 9.42
CA HIS A 858 26.89 15.25 10.54
C HIS A 858 27.66 13.94 10.31
N HIS A 859 28.63 13.91 9.38
CA HIS A 859 29.33 12.70 8.97
C HIS A 859 29.91 11.88 10.15
N HIS A 860 30.51 12.53 11.14
CA HIS A 860 31.09 11.83 12.31
C HIS A 860 30.04 11.12 13.19
N GLU A 861 28.81 11.63 13.25
CA GLU A 861 27.70 11.05 14.00
C GLU A 861 26.99 9.93 13.21
N LEU A 862 26.93 10.08 11.89
CA LEU A 862 26.31 9.12 10.98
C LEU A 862 27.23 7.93 10.65
N PHE A 863 28.55 8.13 10.72
CA PHE A 863 29.58 7.11 10.44
C PHE A 863 30.53 6.89 11.64
N PRO A 864 30.03 6.49 12.82
CA PRO A 864 30.88 6.17 13.96
C PRO A 864 31.78 4.97 13.64
N PRO A 865 32.98 4.86 14.26
CA PRO A 865 33.83 3.69 14.14
C PRO A 865 33.09 2.39 14.46
N VAL A 866 33.48 1.29 13.80
CA VAL A 866 33.02 -0.05 14.16
C VAL A 866 33.63 -0.43 15.52
N GLN A 867 32.80 -0.92 16.45
CA GLN A 867 33.20 -1.29 17.81
C GLN A 867 33.32 -2.82 17.93
N GLU A 868 34.10 -3.32 18.91
CA GLU A 868 34.10 -4.74 19.26
C GLU A 868 32.69 -5.17 19.72
N PRO A 869 32.16 -6.33 19.28
CA PRO A 869 30.85 -6.81 19.71
C PRO A 869 30.77 -7.06 21.22
N ASN A 870 29.75 -6.51 21.88
CA ASN A 870 29.51 -6.71 23.31
C ASN A 870 29.39 -8.20 23.67
N ALA A 871 29.90 -8.60 24.83
CA ALA A 871 29.92 -10.01 25.27
C ALA A 871 28.54 -10.69 25.24
N SER A 872 27.46 -9.96 25.55
CA SER A 872 26.08 -10.46 25.42
C SER A 872 25.72 -10.90 23.98
N VAL A 873 26.17 -10.16 22.96
CA VAL A 873 25.98 -10.51 21.53
C VAL A 873 26.80 -11.77 21.18
N ILE A 874 28.01 -11.89 21.73
CA ILE A 874 28.86 -13.07 21.54
C ILE A 874 28.21 -14.32 22.15
N VAL A 875 27.65 -14.22 23.35
CA VAL A 875 26.88 -15.31 23.99
C VAL A 875 25.69 -15.73 23.13
N GLN A 876 24.95 -14.76 22.58
CA GLN A 876 23.81 -15.01 21.69
C GLN A 876 24.23 -15.75 20.42
N ALA A 877 25.25 -15.25 19.69
CA ALA A 877 25.76 -15.92 18.50
C ALA A 877 26.30 -17.34 18.80
N THR A 878 26.98 -17.50 19.93
CA THR A 878 27.52 -18.79 20.40
C THR A 878 26.40 -19.79 20.71
N LEU A 879 25.37 -19.38 21.45
CA LEU A 879 24.26 -20.26 21.82
C LEU A 879 23.38 -20.60 20.62
N PHE A 880 23.15 -19.66 19.70
CA PHE A 880 22.51 -19.94 18.41
C PHE A 880 23.26 -21.04 17.65
N PHE A 881 24.57 -20.89 17.48
CA PHE A 881 25.40 -21.88 16.79
C PHE A 881 25.32 -23.27 17.43
N VAL A 882 25.46 -23.34 18.76
CA VAL A 882 25.43 -24.62 19.52
C VAL A 882 24.06 -25.29 19.49
N ILE A 883 22.97 -24.54 19.71
CA ILE A 883 21.62 -25.13 19.74
C ILE A 883 21.23 -25.62 18.33
N ARG A 884 21.59 -24.88 17.29
CA ARG A 884 21.40 -25.30 15.88
C ARG A 884 22.25 -26.53 15.54
N GLU A 885 23.50 -26.60 15.97
CA GLU A 885 24.36 -27.79 15.81
C GLU A 885 23.71 -29.02 16.48
N GLN A 886 23.19 -28.87 17.70
CA GLN A 886 22.47 -29.93 18.41
C GLN A 886 21.17 -30.35 17.69
N GLN A 887 20.40 -29.42 17.15
CA GLN A 887 19.16 -29.75 16.40
C GLN A 887 19.46 -30.48 15.09
N ASN A 888 20.45 -30.02 14.31
CA ASN A 888 20.88 -30.67 13.08
C ASN A 888 21.40 -32.10 13.33
N ALA A 889 22.06 -32.32 14.47
CA ALA A 889 22.52 -33.63 14.93
C ALA A 889 21.39 -34.61 15.36
N ILE A 890 20.14 -34.16 15.42
CA ILE A 890 18.95 -34.96 15.80
C ILE A 890 18.07 -35.29 14.58
N LEU A 891 18.24 -34.58 13.46
CA LEU A 891 17.47 -34.83 12.24
C LEU A 891 17.94 -36.13 11.55
N PRO A 892 17.05 -37.11 11.30
CA PRO A 892 17.44 -38.37 10.69
C PRO A 892 17.80 -38.18 9.20
N VAL A 893 19.07 -38.33 8.87
CA VAL A 893 19.50 -38.55 7.48
C VAL A 893 18.86 -39.85 7.01
N ALA A 894 17.93 -39.77 6.04
CA ALA A 894 17.00 -40.84 5.67
C ALA A 894 17.62 -42.09 5.00
N SER A 895 18.93 -42.29 5.15
CA SER A 895 19.73 -43.41 4.64
C SER A 895 20.77 -43.95 5.64
N SER A 896 20.94 -43.33 6.82
CA SER A 896 21.92 -43.76 7.84
C SER A 896 21.24 -44.12 9.15
N THR A 897 21.46 -45.34 9.63
CA THR A 897 21.00 -45.83 10.94
C THR A 897 22.17 -46.31 11.78
N THR A 898 23.31 -45.60 11.75
CA THR A 898 24.45 -45.97 12.59
C THR A 898 24.23 -45.48 14.03
N PRO A 899 24.76 -46.16 15.04
CA PRO A 899 24.75 -45.63 16.41
C PRO A 899 25.59 -44.34 16.53
N TRP A 900 26.53 -44.06 15.63
CA TRP A 900 27.34 -42.85 15.67
C TRP A 900 26.52 -41.59 15.42
N ASP A 901 25.52 -41.68 14.53
CA ASP A 901 24.57 -40.59 14.27
C ASP A 901 23.76 -40.23 15.53
N SER A 902 23.37 -41.25 16.33
CA SER A 902 22.58 -41.07 17.57
C SER A 902 23.42 -40.86 18.84
N LEU A 903 24.75 -40.87 18.75
CA LEU A 903 25.69 -40.70 19.87
C LEU A 903 26.44 -39.36 19.83
N THR A 904 25.92 -38.39 19.10
CA THR A 904 26.49 -37.04 18.96
C THR A 904 26.80 -36.41 20.33
N SER A 905 28.06 -36.00 20.49
CA SER A 905 28.67 -35.48 21.74
C SER A 905 28.61 -36.36 23.00
N ARG A 906 28.21 -37.64 22.94
CA ARG A 906 28.43 -38.54 24.08
C ARG A 906 29.92 -38.73 24.37
N ARG A 907 30.26 -38.88 25.66
CA ARG A 907 31.60 -39.22 26.16
C ARG A 907 31.47 -40.27 27.25
N PHE A 908 32.31 -41.29 27.21
CA PHE A 908 32.38 -42.31 28.26
C PHE A 908 33.00 -41.70 29.53
N GLY A 909 32.16 -41.10 30.38
CA GLY A 909 32.57 -40.41 31.60
C GLY A 909 31.51 -39.49 32.22
N GLY A 910 30.48 -39.08 31.48
CA GLY A 910 29.35 -38.31 32.02
C GLY A 910 28.61 -37.50 30.96
N ASP A 911 27.28 -37.37 31.10
CA ASP A 911 26.38 -36.77 30.09
C ASP A 911 26.36 -35.22 30.12
N THR A 912 27.53 -34.56 30.19
CA THR A 912 27.65 -33.09 30.12
C THR A 912 28.16 -32.66 28.75
N TYR A 913 27.28 -32.12 27.91
CA TYR A 913 27.67 -31.53 26.62
C TYR A 913 28.58 -30.32 26.86
N LYS A 914 29.75 -30.31 26.20
CA LYS A 914 30.73 -29.21 26.22
C LYS A 914 31.17 -28.88 24.81
N ARG A 915 31.21 -27.60 24.44
CA ARG A 915 31.61 -27.13 23.12
C ARG A 915 32.42 -25.85 23.24
N THR A 916 33.58 -25.81 22.60
CA THR A 916 34.24 -24.54 22.27
C THR A 916 33.77 -24.13 20.88
N VAL A 917 33.36 -22.87 20.75
CA VAL A 917 33.07 -22.18 19.49
C VAL A 917 34.12 -21.11 19.29
N LYS A 918 34.60 -20.96 18.05
CA LYS A 918 35.45 -19.83 17.63
C LYS A 918 34.65 -18.95 16.69
N LEU A 919 34.73 -17.64 16.89
CA LEU A 919 34.08 -16.62 16.08
C LEU A 919 35.12 -15.53 15.76
N GLN A 920 34.94 -14.84 14.64
CA GLN A 920 35.78 -13.69 14.25
C GLN A 920 34.90 -12.52 13.81
N THR A 921 35.41 -11.29 13.91
CA THR A 921 34.77 -10.13 13.25
C THR A 921 34.88 -10.24 11.72
N GLU A 922 33.93 -9.67 10.96
CA GLU A 922 33.93 -9.74 9.49
C GLU A 922 35.16 -9.06 8.83
N ASP A 923 35.84 -8.16 9.55
CA ASP A 923 37.12 -7.58 9.15
C ASP A 923 38.35 -8.44 9.53
N LEU A 924 38.13 -9.64 10.08
CA LEU A 924 39.11 -10.65 10.50
C LEU A 924 40.15 -10.19 11.54
N LYS A 925 39.98 -9.02 12.17
CA LYS A 925 40.97 -8.48 13.12
C LYS A 925 40.88 -9.05 14.54
N HIS A 926 39.71 -9.54 14.96
CA HIS A 926 39.46 -9.98 16.33
C HIS A 926 38.97 -11.42 16.32
N GLU A 927 39.72 -12.32 16.97
CA GLU A 927 39.28 -13.69 17.25
C GLU A 927 38.67 -13.79 18.66
N ILE A 928 37.57 -14.50 18.75
CA ILE A 928 36.72 -14.65 19.93
C ILE A 928 36.56 -16.15 20.19
N SER A 929 36.84 -16.61 21.41
CA SER A 929 36.60 -17.99 21.82
C SER A 929 35.52 -18.04 22.90
N ALA A 930 34.57 -18.97 22.77
CA ALA A 930 33.49 -19.14 23.73
C ALA A 930 33.31 -20.61 24.10
N HIS A 931 33.22 -20.88 25.41
CA HIS A 931 33.12 -22.22 25.98
C HIS A 931 31.73 -22.42 26.58
N VAL A 932 30.95 -23.30 25.96
CA VAL A 932 29.58 -23.66 26.39
C VAL A 932 29.59 -24.98 27.17
N VAL A 933 28.94 -24.99 28.33
CA VAL A 933 28.71 -26.18 29.15
C VAL A 933 27.22 -26.31 29.45
N GLN A 934 26.56 -27.32 28.89
CA GLN A 934 25.14 -27.55 29.12
C GLN A 934 24.89 -28.16 30.51
N LYS A 935 24.03 -27.52 31.30
CA LYS A 935 23.64 -27.98 32.66
C LYS A 935 22.33 -28.77 32.68
N GLY A 936 21.49 -28.57 31.67
CA GLY A 936 20.21 -29.25 31.52
C GLY A 936 19.54 -28.90 30.18
N THR A 937 18.30 -29.34 30.00
CA THR A 937 17.51 -29.03 28.80
C THR A 937 17.32 -27.52 28.68
N GLY A 938 17.95 -26.89 27.69
CA GLY A 938 17.86 -25.45 27.46
C GLY A 938 18.60 -24.55 28.47
N ILE A 939 19.52 -25.08 29.28
CA ILE A 939 20.28 -24.30 30.29
C ILE A 939 21.79 -24.51 30.10
N TYR A 940 22.54 -23.41 30.00
CA TYR A 940 23.96 -23.39 29.64
C TYR A 940 24.77 -22.45 30.56
N ASP A 941 25.98 -22.84 30.93
CA ASP A 941 27.02 -21.86 31.27
C ASP A 941 27.79 -21.51 29.99
N VAL A 942 28.16 -20.24 29.82
CA VAL A 942 28.98 -19.74 28.70
C VAL A 942 30.09 -18.85 29.23
N THR A 943 31.34 -19.25 29.05
CA THR A 943 32.52 -18.40 29.27
C THR A 943 32.94 -17.81 27.93
N VAL A 944 33.01 -16.48 27.82
CA VAL A 944 33.52 -15.78 26.63
C VAL A 944 34.92 -15.25 26.92
N GLU A 945 35.90 -15.62 26.10
CA GLU A 945 37.26 -15.07 26.07
C GLU A 945 37.37 -13.96 25.02
N THR A 946 37.90 -12.80 25.41
CA THR A 946 38.13 -11.64 24.54
C THR A 946 39.55 -11.08 24.70
N SER A 947 39.90 -10.11 23.87
CA SER A 947 41.09 -9.26 23.98
C SER A 947 41.26 -8.59 25.36
N GLN A 948 40.19 -8.48 26.15
CA GLN A 948 40.14 -7.72 27.41
C GLN A 948 40.02 -8.61 28.67
N GLY A 949 39.78 -9.92 28.52
CA GLY A 949 39.64 -10.86 29.65
C GLY A 949 38.73 -12.05 29.34
N HIS A 950 38.20 -12.71 30.38
CA HIS A 950 37.09 -13.66 30.26
C HIS A 950 35.86 -13.17 31.03
N ILE A 951 34.67 -13.51 30.54
CA ILE A 951 33.38 -13.14 31.14
C ILE A 951 32.49 -14.39 31.20
N ASP A 952 32.04 -14.74 32.41
CA ASP A 952 31.19 -15.90 32.68
C ASP A 952 29.71 -15.53 32.74
N PHE A 953 28.89 -16.25 31.98
CA PHE A 953 27.43 -16.21 32.01
C PHE A 953 26.91 -17.56 32.48
N LEU A 954 26.41 -17.63 33.72
CA LEU A 954 26.07 -18.90 34.37
C LEU A 954 24.57 -19.20 34.30
N SER A 955 24.22 -20.47 34.05
CA SER A 955 22.83 -20.98 34.03
C SER A 955 21.87 -20.22 33.12
N VAL A 956 22.38 -19.73 31.98
CA VAL A 956 21.66 -19.02 30.91
C VAL A 956 20.58 -19.94 30.31
N PRO A 957 19.29 -19.60 30.43
CA PRO A 957 18.21 -20.27 29.72
C PRO A 957 18.21 -19.81 28.25
N ALA A 958 18.25 -20.75 27.30
CA ALA A 958 18.26 -20.45 25.87
C ALA A 958 17.56 -21.52 25.02
N HIS A 959 16.81 -21.09 24.02
CA HIS A 959 16.22 -21.96 23.00
C HIS A 959 16.03 -21.20 21.68
N LEU A 960 16.00 -21.94 20.57
CA LEU A 960 15.54 -21.40 19.29
C LEU A 960 14.01 -21.43 19.25
N ARG A 961 13.39 -20.31 18.86
CA ARG A 961 11.94 -20.20 18.62
C ARG A 961 11.56 -20.68 17.23
N ASP A 962 12.44 -20.40 16.27
CA ASP A 962 12.39 -20.80 14.86
C ASP A 962 13.84 -20.93 14.34
N GLN A 963 14.05 -21.08 13.03
CA GLN A 963 15.38 -21.30 12.46
C GLN A 963 16.36 -20.12 12.63
N ASN A 964 15.86 -18.89 12.79
CA ASN A 964 16.67 -17.68 12.87
C ASN A 964 16.51 -16.93 14.20
N THR A 965 15.43 -17.12 14.96
CA THR A 965 15.19 -16.40 16.23
C THR A 965 15.70 -17.19 17.45
N LEU A 966 16.71 -16.65 18.12
CA LEU A 966 17.13 -17.09 19.45
C LEU A 966 16.31 -16.37 20.53
N CYS A 967 15.77 -17.12 21.49
CA CYS A 967 15.23 -16.61 22.74
C CYS A 967 16.19 -16.98 23.90
N VAL A 968 16.75 -15.98 24.57
CA VAL A 968 17.71 -16.14 25.68
C VAL A 968 17.33 -15.26 26.87
N VAL A 969 17.71 -15.63 28.08
CA VAL A 969 17.63 -14.75 29.26
C VAL A 969 19.02 -14.35 29.73
N LEU A 970 19.36 -13.07 29.61
CA LEU A 970 20.63 -12.47 30.05
C LEU A 970 20.33 -11.25 30.92
N ASP A 971 21.08 -11.04 32.01
CA ASP A 971 20.90 -9.91 32.94
C ASP A 971 19.45 -9.71 33.45
N ASN A 972 18.74 -10.83 33.67
CA ASN A 972 17.30 -10.90 33.98
C ASN A 972 16.34 -10.29 32.93
N LYS A 973 16.81 -10.09 31.69
CA LYS A 973 16.01 -9.67 30.53
C LYS A 973 15.80 -10.85 29.59
N ASN A 974 14.57 -11.03 29.12
CA ASN A 974 14.29 -11.90 27.98
C ASN A 974 14.69 -11.15 26.69
N LEU A 975 15.65 -11.69 25.94
CA LEU A 975 16.12 -11.14 24.67
C LEU A 975 15.70 -12.07 23.52
N HIS A 976 15.15 -11.47 22.46
CA HIS A 976 14.71 -12.16 21.25
C HIS A 976 15.53 -11.61 20.09
N THR A 977 16.43 -12.43 19.54
CA THR A 977 17.49 -11.96 18.64
C THR A 977 17.42 -12.71 17.32
N THR A 978 17.34 -11.96 16.21
CA THR A 978 17.36 -12.55 14.87
C THR A 978 18.81 -12.78 14.46
N ILE A 979 19.18 -14.03 14.21
CA ILE A 979 20.52 -14.46 13.81
C ILE A 979 20.37 -15.27 12.52
N VAL A 980 20.85 -14.72 11.42
CA VAL A 980 20.77 -15.35 10.09
C VAL A 980 22.11 -15.97 9.75
N SER A 981 22.11 -17.27 9.48
CA SER A 981 23.28 -18.01 8.99
C SER A 981 23.37 -17.93 7.46
N GLN A 982 24.32 -17.15 6.93
CA GLN A 982 24.75 -17.24 5.55
C GLN A 982 25.91 -18.26 5.44
N LEU A 983 25.62 -19.43 4.89
CA LEU A 983 26.64 -20.42 4.52
C LEU A 983 27.47 -19.91 3.32
N PRO A 984 28.74 -20.34 3.18
CA PRO A 984 29.55 -20.00 2.01
C PRO A 984 28.97 -20.65 0.74
N GLN A 985 29.17 -20.02 -0.42
CA GLN A 985 28.75 -20.58 -1.70
C GLN A 985 29.50 -21.88 -2.00
N SER A 986 28.77 -22.96 -2.33
CA SER A 986 29.34 -24.30 -2.58
C SER A 986 30.30 -24.41 -3.78
N ALA A 987 30.43 -23.35 -4.59
CA ALA A 987 31.33 -23.27 -5.72
C ALA A 987 32.71 -22.66 -5.39
N VAL A 988 32.88 -22.06 -4.21
CA VAL A 988 34.10 -21.34 -3.82
C VAL A 988 34.94 -22.21 -2.87
N PRO A 989 36.25 -22.44 -3.15
CA PRO A 989 37.12 -23.16 -2.23
C PRO A 989 37.24 -22.46 -0.88
N ALA A 990 37.32 -23.23 0.20
CA ALA A 990 37.54 -22.69 1.54
C ALA A 990 38.90 -21.97 1.61
N SER A 991 38.89 -20.73 2.12
CA SER A 991 40.08 -19.90 2.26
C SER A 991 40.05 -19.15 3.59
N GLN A 992 41.06 -18.32 3.86
CA GLN A 992 41.07 -17.42 5.02
C GLN A 992 40.18 -16.17 4.84
N SER A 993 39.51 -16.00 3.69
CA SER A 993 38.57 -14.89 3.46
C SER A 993 37.18 -15.16 4.06
N ALA A 994 36.61 -14.15 4.73
CA ALA A 994 35.28 -14.20 5.36
C ALA A 994 34.15 -14.61 4.39
N ASN A 995 34.25 -14.24 3.11
CA ASN A 995 33.27 -14.61 2.07
C ASN A 995 33.28 -16.11 1.73
N THR A 996 34.30 -16.86 2.16
CA THR A 996 34.44 -18.32 1.97
C THR A 996 34.16 -19.13 3.25
N MET A 997 33.64 -18.47 4.28
CA MET A 997 33.30 -19.04 5.58
C MET A 997 31.79 -18.88 5.86
N GLU A 998 31.29 -19.52 6.92
CA GLU A 998 29.94 -19.24 7.40
C GLU A 998 29.92 -17.86 8.09
N ARG A 999 28.94 -17.02 7.73
CA ARG A 999 28.68 -15.72 8.36
C ARG A 999 27.36 -15.76 9.13
N LEU A 1000 27.42 -15.43 10.41
CA LEU A 1000 26.28 -15.20 11.28
C LEU A 1000 25.99 -13.70 11.30
N HIS A 1001 24.85 -13.29 10.75
CA HIS A 1001 24.39 -11.90 10.82
C HIS A 1001 23.40 -11.75 11.96
N ILE A 1002 23.85 -11.14 13.06
CA ILE A 1002 23.08 -10.86 14.26
C ILE A 1002 22.44 -9.48 14.13
N PHE A 1003 21.11 -9.42 14.26
CA PHE A 1003 20.36 -8.17 14.41
C PHE A 1003 20.01 -7.99 15.89
N ASN A 1004 20.64 -7.02 16.55
CA ASN A 1004 20.45 -6.70 17.97
C ASN A 1004 20.39 -5.19 18.15
N GLU A 1005 19.36 -4.68 18.83
CA GLU A 1005 19.17 -3.24 19.13
C GLU A 1005 19.33 -2.34 17.87
N GLY A 1006 18.82 -2.85 16.73
CA GLY A 1006 18.88 -2.25 15.39
C GLY A 1006 20.29 -2.08 14.80
N GLN A 1007 21.30 -2.76 15.35
CA GLN A 1007 22.60 -2.92 14.71
C GLN A 1007 22.67 -4.29 14.03
N LYS A 1008 23.23 -4.32 12.81
CA LYS A 1008 23.60 -5.56 12.11
C LYS A 1008 25.08 -5.83 12.39
N ILE A 1009 25.36 -6.88 13.16
CA ILE A 1009 26.72 -7.33 13.48
C ILE A 1009 26.95 -8.65 12.73
N THR A 1010 27.98 -8.70 11.88
CA THR A 1010 28.41 -9.96 11.27
C THR A 1010 29.55 -10.58 12.07
N LEU A 1011 29.38 -11.86 12.45
CA LEU A 1011 30.45 -12.70 12.97
C LEU A 1011 30.72 -13.86 12.00
N VAL A 1012 31.98 -14.22 11.82
CA VAL A 1012 32.44 -15.30 10.95
C VAL A 1012 32.73 -16.53 11.79
N VAL A 1013 32.33 -17.72 11.33
CA VAL A 1013 32.73 -19.01 11.91
C VAL A 1013 33.94 -19.54 11.13
N PRO A 1014 35.15 -19.60 11.72
CA PRO A 1014 36.36 -19.95 10.97
C PRO A 1014 36.33 -21.38 10.40
N SER A 1015 36.67 -21.52 9.11
CA SER A 1015 36.82 -22.81 8.45
C SER A 1015 37.83 -23.71 9.19
N PRO A 1016 37.52 -25.01 9.41
CA PRO A 1016 38.46 -25.93 10.03
C PRO A 1016 39.79 -26.03 9.27
N ALA A 1017 40.91 -26.16 10.00
CA ALA A 1017 42.25 -26.22 9.38
C ALA A 1017 42.39 -27.33 8.32
N TRP A 1018 41.74 -28.48 8.52
CA TRP A 1018 41.74 -29.58 7.52
C TRP A 1018 41.02 -29.21 6.21
N LEU A 1019 40.02 -28.34 6.28
CA LEU A 1019 39.25 -27.86 5.12
C LEU A 1019 40.04 -26.78 4.37
N LEU A 1020 40.74 -25.91 5.10
CA LEU A 1020 41.68 -24.93 4.53
C LEU A 1020 42.83 -25.62 3.78
N SER A 1021 43.40 -26.69 4.33
CA SER A 1021 44.46 -27.49 3.67
C SER A 1021 44.00 -28.24 2.40
N LEU A 1022 42.72 -28.16 2.02
CA LEU A 1022 42.20 -28.66 0.74
C LEU A 1022 42.05 -27.53 -0.31
N GLY A 1023 42.24 -26.26 0.07
CA GLY A 1023 42.10 -25.08 -0.80
C GLY A 1023 43.41 -24.35 -1.13
N GLU A 1024 44.51 -24.60 -0.39
CA GLU A 1024 45.78 -23.87 -0.55
C GLU A 1024 46.43 -24.05 -1.94
N ASP A 1025 46.23 -25.19 -2.60
CA ASP A 1025 46.75 -25.47 -3.96
C ASP A 1025 46.08 -24.63 -5.09
N LEU A 1026 45.05 -23.81 -4.80
CA LEU A 1026 44.24 -23.12 -5.82
C LEU A 1026 44.22 -21.59 -5.75
N LEU A 1027 44.73 -20.95 -4.68
CA LEU A 1027 44.40 -19.53 -4.36
C LEU A 1027 45.61 -18.64 -3.97
N SER A 1028 46.79 -18.84 -4.58
CA SER A 1028 47.97 -18.01 -4.32
C SER A 1028 47.86 -16.58 -4.91
N SER A 1029 47.36 -15.62 -4.12
CA SER A 1029 47.21 -14.21 -4.54
C SER A 1029 48.55 -13.47 -4.67
N HIS A 1030 48.73 -12.73 -5.76
CA HIS A 1030 49.87 -11.81 -5.96
C HIS A 1030 49.56 -10.36 -5.53
N LYS A 1031 50.60 -9.52 -5.42
CA LYS A 1031 50.52 -8.06 -5.25
C LYS A 1031 50.57 -7.41 -6.63
N GLY A 1032 49.43 -6.98 -7.16
CA GLY A 1032 49.31 -6.45 -8.54
C GLY A 1032 47.90 -6.53 -9.11
N ALA A 1033 47.08 -7.45 -8.57
CA ALA A 1033 45.70 -7.70 -8.94
C ALA A 1033 44.75 -6.51 -8.72
N ILE A 1034 44.26 -5.91 -9.82
CA ILE A 1034 43.06 -5.08 -9.85
C ILE A 1034 41.83 -6.00 -9.72
N LYS A 1035 40.99 -5.71 -8.74
CA LYS A 1035 39.78 -6.49 -8.42
C LYS A 1035 38.53 -5.62 -8.61
N ALA A 1036 37.40 -6.26 -8.89
CA ALA A 1036 36.11 -5.60 -8.96
C ALA A 1036 35.75 -5.02 -7.56
N PRO A 1037 35.52 -3.71 -7.41
CA PRO A 1037 35.24 -3.09 -6.10
C PRO A 1037 33.78 -3.26 -5.64
N MET A 1038 32.95 -3.85 -6.51
CA MET A 1038 31.52 -4.10 -6.38
C MET A 1038 31.12 -5.08 -7.51
N PRO A 1039 29.97 -5.77 -7.44
CA PRO A 1039 29.48 -6.53 -8.58
C PRO A 1039 29.15 -5.61 -9.76
N SER A 1040 29.48 -6.02 -11.00
CA SER A 1040 29.37 -5.13 -12.18
C SER A 1040 29.35 -5.89 -13.51
N LEU A 1041 28.91 -5.19 -14.57
CA LEU A 1041 29.14 -5.56 -15.97
C LEU A 1041 30.46 -4.96 -16.45
N ILE A 1042 31.30 -5.70 -17.17
CA ILE A 1042 32.48 -5.14 -17.83
C ILE A 1042 32.06 -4.43 -19.13
N VAL A 1043 32.02 -3.10 -19.14
CA VAL A 1043 31.67 -2.28 -20.32
C VAL A 1043 32.82 -2.23 -21.32
N GLU A 1044 34.05 -2.04 -20.82
CA GLU A 1044 35.21 -1.84 -21.67
C GLU A 1044 36.49 -2.39 -21.01
N LEU A 1045 37.26 -3.18 -21.76
CA LEU A 1045 38.59 -3.61 -21.38
C LEU A 1045 39.61 -2.82 -22.23
N ARG A 1046 40.42 -1.95 -21.61
CA ARG A 1046 41.36 -1.07 -22.32
C ARG A 1046 42.79 -1.60 -22.42
N VAL A 1047 43.04 -2.80 -21.90
CA VAL A 1047 44.35 -3.47 -21.87
C VAL A 1047 44.26 -4.92 -22.30
N LYS A 1048 45.39 -5.52 -22.64
CA LYS A 1048 45.57 -6.93 -22.98
C LYS A 1048 46.79 -7.48 -22.24
N VAL A 1049 46.88 -8.80 -22.13
CA VAL A 1049 48.07 -9.47 -21.62
C VAL A 1049 49.29 -9.11 -22.48
N GLY A 1050 50.33 -8.59 -21.84
CA GLY A 1050 51.55 -8.05 -22.46
C GLY A 1050 51.55 -6.52 -22.66
N ASP A 1051 50.44 -5.81 -22.44
CA ASP A 1051 50.43 -4.35 -22.51
C ASP A 1051 51.14 -3.75 -21.28
N ARG A 1052 51.96 -2.71 -21.50
CA ARG A 1052 52.55 -1.90 -20.42
C ARG A 1052 51.58 -0.78 -20.04
N VAL A 1053 51.44 -0.54 -18.73
CA VAL A 1053 50.52 0.45 -18.16
C VAL A 1053 51.25 1.42 -17.23
N GLU A 1054 50.85 2.69 -17.27
CA GLU A 1054 51.32 3.72 -16.34
C GLU A 1054 50.38 3.85 -15.12
N LYS A 1055 50.94 4.21 -13.96
CA LYS A 1055 50.15 4.52 -12.76
C LYS A 1055 49.08 5.59 -13.05
N GLY A 1056 47.82 5.26 -12.76
CA GLY A 1056 46.65 6.09 -13.04
C GLY A 1056 46.03 5.91 -14.43
N GLN A 1057 46.66 5.14 -15.33
CA GLN A 1057 46.08 4.76 -16.62
C GLN A 1057 44.77 3.98 -16.43
N VAL A 1058 43.80 4.18 -17.32
CA VAL A 1058 42.53 3.42 -17.30
C VAL A 1058 42.77 2.00 -17.80
N VAL A 1059 42.31 1.02 -17.03
CA VAL A 1059 42.51 -0.41 -17.31
C VAL A 1059 41.19 -1.08 -17.71
N VAL A 1060 40.13 -0.85 -16.92
CA VAL A 1060 38.81 -1.43 -17.12
C VAL A 1060 37.74 -0.36 -16.85
N VAL A 1061 36.69 -0.32 -17.66
CA VAL A 1061 35.45 0.41 -17.37
C VAL A 1061 34.37 -0.62 -17.04
N ILE A 1062 33.75 -0.46 -15.87
CA ILE A 1062 32.68 -1.32 -15.37
C ILE A 1062 31.40 -0.50 -15.20
N GLU A 1063 30.24 -1.08 -15.49
CA GLU A 1063 28.94 -0.48 -15.19
C GLU A 1063 28.31 -1.23 -14.01
N SER A 1064 27.83 -0.46 -13.05
CA SER A 1064 26.86 -0.94 -12.07
C SER A 1064 25.84 0.15 -11.80
N MET A 1065 24.56 -0.22 -11.87
CA MET A 1065 23.40 0.62 -11.58
C MET A 1065 23.44 1.97 -12.31
N LYS A 1066 23.52 1.88 -13.64
CA LYS A 1066 23.57 3.01 -14.60
C LYS A 1066 24.75 3.98 -14.40
N THR A 1067 25.79 3.54 -13.68
CA THR A 1067 26.98 4.32 -13.38
C THR A 1067 28.23 3.61 -13.87
N GLU A 1068 28.95 4.23 -14.81
CA GLU A 1068 30.28 3.80 -15.22
C GLU A 1068 31.32 4.14 -14.13
N THR A 1069 32.01 3.12 -13.62
CA THR A 1069 33.19 3.24 -12.77
C THR A 1069 34.44 2.90 -13.57
N VAL A 1070 35.46 3.74 -13.45
CA VAL A 1070 36.68 3.66 -14.27
C VAL A 1070 37.84 3.18 -13.40
N LEU A 1071 38.17 1.89 -13.49
CA LEU A 1071 39.30 1.28 -12.77
C LEU A 1071 40.63 1.66 -13.41
N ARG A 1072 41.64 1.89 -12.57
CA ARG A 1072 42.96 2.41 -12.94
C ARG A 1072 44.07 1.58 -12.33
N ALA A 1073 45.26 1.65 -12.92
CA ALA A 1073 46.45 0.99 -12.40
C ALA A 1073 47.01 1.76 -11.18
N ASP A 1074 47.17 1.09 -10.04
CA ASP A 1074 47.73 1.70 -8.81
C ASP A 1074 49.27 1.85 -8.85
N SER A 1075 49.92 1.14 -9.77
CA SER A 1075 51.35 1.18 -10.09
C SER A 1075 51.56 1.16 -11.61
N SER A 1076 52.76 1.51 -12.06
CA SER A 1076 53.20 1.20 -13.43
C SER A 1076 53.67 -0.25 -13.51
N GLY A 1077 53.51 -0.90 -14.66
CA GLY A 1077 53.89 -2.31 -14.82
C GLY A 1077 53.43 -2.93 -16.14
N VAL A 1078 53.48 -4.26 -16.23
CA VAL A 1078 53.03 -5.03 -17.39
C VAL A 1078 51.82 -5.89 -17.00
N VAL A 1079 50.79 -5.87 -17.84
CA VAL A 1079 49.58 -6.68 -17.64
C VAL A 1079 49.90 -8.15 -17.88
N LYS A 1080 49.88 -8.94 -16.81
CA LYS A 1080 50.28 -10.34 -16.77
C LYS A 1080 49.12 -11.31 -17.02
N ALA A 1081 47.93 -10.95 -16.53
CA ALA A 1081 46.69 -11.68 -16.78
C ALA A 1081 45.51 -10.74 -16.92
N VAL A 1082 44.49 -11.16 -17.67
CA VAL A 1082 43.15 -10.55 -17.67
C VAL A 1082 42.14 -11.65 -17.35
N GLY A 1083 41.44 -11.49 -16.22
CA GLY A 1083 40.52 -12.47 -15.64
C GLY A 1083 39.05 -12.29 -16.02
N CYS A 1084 38.75 -11.35 -16.93
CA CYS A 1084 37.39 -11.00 -17.38
C CYS A 1084 37.36 -10.58 -18.87
N LYS A 1085 36.16 -10.37 -19.42
CA LYS A 1085 35.92 -9.96 -20.82
C LYS A 1085 34.85 -8.87 -20.90
N THR A 1086 34.88 -8.05 -21.95
CA THR A 1086 33.78 -7.13 -22.27
C THR A 1086 32.45 -7.89 -22.39
N GLY A 1087 31.40 -7.40 -21.71
CA GLY A 1087 30.09 -8.03 -21.62
C GLY A 1087 29.97 -9.11 -20.54
N GLU A 1088 31.04 -9.39 -19.77
CA GLU A 1088 31.00 -10.35 -18.66
C GLU A 1088 30.44 -9.69 -17.38
N MET A 1089 29.65 -10.45 -16.62
CA MET A 1089 29.22 -10.08 -15.27
C MET A 1089 30.24 -10.62 -14.26
N VAL A 1090 30.68 -9.76 -13.34
CA VAL A 1090 31.68 -10.10 -12.30
C VAL A 1090 31.16 -9.78 -10.90
N GLU A 1091 31.55 -10.60 -9.92
CA GLU A 1091 31.25 -10.41 -8.48
C GLU A 1091 32.29 -9.49 -7.80
N GLU A 1092 31.96 -8.94 -6.63
CA GLU A 1092 32.92 -8.18 -5.81
C GLU A 1092 34.17 -9.02 -5.46
N GLY A 1093 35.35 -8.39 -5.50
CA GLY A 1093 36.62 -9.03 -5.19
C GLY A 1093 37.15 -9.95 -6.31
N ARG A 1094 36.37 -10.18 -7.38
CA ARG A 1094 36.84 -10.90 -8.57
C ARG A 1094 38.05 -10.20 -9.17
N GLU A 1095 39.12 -10.95 -9.40
CA GLU A 1095 40.32 -10.47 -10.09
C GLU A 1095 40.04 -10.23 -11.57
N LEU A 1096 40.29 -8.99 -12.01
CA LEU A 1096 39.99 -8.53 -13.37
C LEU A 1096 41.25 -8.42 -14.21
N VAL A 1097 42.32 -7.85 -13.65
CA VAL A 1097 43.61 -7.67 -14.33
C VAL A 1097 44.73 -7.81 -13.31
N ASP A 1098 45.69 -8.71 -13.55
CA ASP A 1098 46.94 -8.79 -12.78
C ASP A 1098 48.01 -7.94 -13.46
N ILE A 1099 48.60 -7.01 -12.71
CA ILE A 1099 49.70 -6.15 -13.17
C ILE A 1099 50.96 -6.56 -12.43
N GLU A 1100 51.93 -7.08 -13.17
CA GLU A 1100 53.29 -7.26 -12.67
C GLU A 1100 53.93 -5.88 -12.60
N ALA A 1101 53.97 -5.33 -11.38
CA ALA A 1101 54.54 -4.01 -11.12
C ALA A 1101 56.04 -4.00 -11.47
N GLU A 1102 56.50 -2.89 -12.06
CA GLU A 1102 57.92 -2.61 -12.14
C GLU A 1102 58.36 -2.07 -10.77
N ASP A 1103 59.32 -2.73 -10.11
CA ASP A 1103 59.95 -2.24 -8.87
C ASP A 1103 60.71 -0.91 -9.15
N GLU A 1104 60.69 0.03 -8.19
CA GLU A 1104 61.43 1.31 -8.23
C GLU A 1104 62.94 1.16 -7.90
#